data_AF-M2A9Z3-F1
#
_entry.id   AF-M2A9Z3-F1
#
_cell.length_a   1.000
_cell.length_b   1.000
_cell.length_c   1.000
_cell.angle_alpha   90.00
_cell.angle_beta   90.00
_cell.angle_gamma   90.00
#
_symmetry.space_group_name_H-M   'P 1'
#
loop_
_entity.id
_entity.type
_entity.pdbx_description
1 polymer ?
#
loop_
_entity_poly.entity_id
_entity_poly.type
_entity_poly.pdbx_seq_one_letter_code
_entity_poly.pdbx_strand_id
1 'polypeptide(L)'
;MSVSSSTSATLACGACKHSNAPEAQFCGGCGHFLHEKCVQCGGLVSLTQKFCVGCGQDLNAWLEKRIEEQRTKLSDAVTAAKSHNYDRALGLLNLLAKSDDYRFQAVREQAVAAKGKVESLQEKVHTQASQRIAAAKDAHSQNDLSTAVKLLAQVPENLLDEESRCILQSSQVHLDQLKTLHSDLQQGLAEKSYSQVAGLLQQLLELQPNNQKYQQLSRQVGDKLLRRAEKLCARQEYQMARNALNSLPTICHNNQFAALSRRSELACWLSKQFDVEPYATNALGRLAMRYAKEFPSDGKAADCVKQLAKAVKSKRATARDGLSPWRTKPESWIGGRVGVLANPQSLNLDELAERPPSFAPFAEAIGLALHALGLSRISGNLLPKKGVMSKLGLGKSKAVWGIDVGASGIHAIKMRVEKGSDQPIVEAAHRVELKNPTCRGGSKSASELIPEAITRLMEEVDVSDSKVYANLPACEGIARCCELPPVKDKDAERLIETEVKTRIPISSDDLALITWIAPLQKGNTVGRPVVMAAATKLTVSRRVDLLGIGGLKLDGLVPSPIALANFAAHEFSELLAPPADKSAKKKSKTGEERSDDSSEDESFSATSSSKQPTLALIDAGASKTTMLLISPVSIWFWSHESGGEDITAVVARRTKTTAEDAEQSKRNLASIQEPHEVDDDILEKQEITRARLRKLFEEADKTFRHFDIQETWCLGSAHQQHGFLRRVLMK
;
A
#
# COMPACT_ATOMS: atom_id res chain seq x y z
N MET A 1 37.80 -75.59 -98.08
CA MET A 1 37.22 -74.32 -97.58
C MET A 1 35.83 -74.60 -97.03
N SER A 2 35.65 -74.53 -95.71
CA SER A 2 34.35 -74.35 -95.05
C SER A 2 34.64 -73.81 -93.66
N VAL A 3 34.47 -72.49 -93.49
CA VAL A 3 34.66 -71.77 -92.24
C VAL A 3 33.40 -71.97 -91.38
N SER A 4 33.61 -72.47 -90.16
CA SER A 4 32.61 -72.71 -89.12
C SER A 4 31.95 -71.40 -88.68
N SER A 5 30.61 -71.34 -88.69
CA SER A 5 29.84 -70.22 -88.14
C SER A 5 29.80 -70.31 -86.62
N SER A 6 30.28 -69.25 -85.96
CA SER A 6 30.17 -69.05 -84.52
C SER A 6 28.72 -68.75 -84.14
N THR A 7 28.15 -69.53 -83.22
CA THR A 7 26.86 -69.26 -82.57
C THR A 7 26.86 -67.88 -81.89
N SER A 8 26.03 -66.97 -82.38
CA SER A 8 25.78 -65.66 -81.75
C SER A 8 25.04 -65.87 -80.42
N ALA A 9 25.65 -65.49 -79.30
CA ALA A 9 25.00 -65.50 -77.99
C ALA A 9 23.84 -64.49 -78.02
N THR A 10 22.66 -64.85 -77.51
CA THR A 10 21.52 -63.94 -77.44
C THR A 10 21.21 -63.53 -76.00
N LEU A 11 20.71 -62.31 -75.81
CA LEU A 11 20.34 -61.77 -74.50
C LEU A 11 18.84 -61.93 -74.25
N ALA A 12 18.47 -62.80 -73.31
CA ALA A 12 17.08 -62.98 -72.90
C ALA A 12 16.60 -61.82 -72.02
N CYS A 13 15.48 -61.20 -72.40
CA CYS A 13 14.83 -60.19 -71.59
C CYS A 13 14.34 -60.79 -70.26
N GLY A 14 14.71 -60.17 -69.14
CA GLY A 14 14.25 -60.60 -67.83
C GLY A 14 12.73 -60.59 -67.66
N ALA A 15 12.07 -59.59 -68.26
CA ALA A 15 10.62 -59.35 -68.16
C ALA A 15 9.76 -60.28 -69.03
N CYS A 16 10.02 -60.37 -70.34
CA CYS A 16 9.17 -61.14 -71.28
C CYS A 16 9.85 -62.35 -71.94
N LYS A 17 11.11 -62.65 -71.58
CA LYS A 17 11.94 -63.75 -72.13
C LYS A 17 12.24 -63.67 -73.63
N HIS A 18 11.84 -62.60 -74.32
CA HIS A 18 12.23 -62.37 -75.72
C HIS A 18 13.75 -62.35 -75.88
N SER A 19 14.24 -62.98 -76.94
CA SER A 19 15.66 -63.09 -77.27
C SER A 19 16.11 -61.86 -78.06
N ASN A 20 17.05 -61.10 -77.52
CA ASN A 20 17.55 -59.86 -78.12
C ASN A 20 19.01 -60.04 -78.57
N ALA A 21 19.43 -59.16 -79.48
CA ALA A 21 20.86 -59.02 -79.77
C ALA A 21 21.63 -58.58 -78.50
N PRO A 22 22.87 -59.02 -78.28
CA PRO A 22 23.66 -58.67 -77.10
C PRO A 22 23.80 -57.16 -76.82
N GLU A 23 23.83 -56.34 -77.86
CA GLU A 23 24.02 -54.89 -77.79
C GLU A 23 22.71 -54.10 -77.56
N ALA A 24 21.55 -54.78 -77.55
CA ALA A 24 20.25 -54.14 -77.44
C ALA A 24 20.08 -53.44 -76.07
N GLN A 25 19.80 -52.13 -76.08
CA GLN A 25 19.54 -51.36 -74.84
C GLN A 25 18.13 -51.62 -74.28
N PHE A 26 17.19 -51.92 -75.17
CA PHE A 26 15.79 -52.19 -74.89
C PHE A 26 15.37 -53.51 -75.51
N CYS A 27 14.41 -54.18 -74.88
CA CYS A 27 13.82 -55.40 -75.40
C CYS A 27 12.95 -55.12 -76.63
N GLY A 28 13.23 -55.77 -77.77
CA GLY A 28 12.44 -55.65 -78.99
C GLY A 28 11.01 -56.19 -78.87
N GLY A 29 10.72 -57.01 -77.86
CA GLY A 29 9.38 -57.57 -77.62
C GLY A 29 8.50 -56.74 -76.68
N CYS A 30 9.06 -56.13 -75.62
CA CYS A 30 8.28 -55.40 -74.59
C CYS A 30 8.79 -53.99 -74.28
N GLY A 31 9.86 -53.53 -74.92
CA GLY A 31 10.44 -52.19 -74.70
C GLY A 31 11.17 -52.01 -73.37
N HIS A 32 11.30 -53.05 -72.55
CA HIS A 32 11.98 -52.95 -71.25
C HIS A 32 13.49 -52.78 -71.38
N PHE A 33 14.12 -51.96 -70.53
CA PHE A 33 15.57 -51.84 -70.49
C PHE A 33 16.23 -53.20 -70.21
N LEU A 34 17.32 -53.51 -70.90
CA LEU A 34 18.02 -54.79 -70.76
C LEU A 34 19.27 -54.71 -69.90
N HIS A 35 19.72 -53.49 -69.61
CA HIS A 35 21.01 -53.20 -68.99
C HIS A 35 20.89 -52.15 -67.87
N GLU A 36 21.76 -52.27 -66.88
CA GLU A 36 22.02 -51.25 -65.87
C GLU A 36 23.53 -51.09 -65.64
N LYS A 37 23.93 -50.09 -64.87
CA LYS A 37 25.34 -49.94 -64.47
C LYS A 37 25.62 -50.78 -63.23
N CYS A 38 26.74 -51.50 -63.23
CA CYS A 38 27.24 -52.19 -62.05
C CYS A 38 27.49 -51.18 -60.93
N VAL A 39 26.99 -51.48 -59.72
CA VAL A 39 27.12 -50.61 -58.55
C VAL A 39 28.57 -50.35 -58.14
N GLN A 40 29.50 -51.28 -58.41
CA GLN A 40 30.89 -51.16 -57.97
C GLN A 40 31.78 -50.47 -59.02
N CYS A 41 31.74 -50.90 -60.29
CA CYS A 41 32.66 -50.40 -61.32
C CYS A 41 31.99 -49.49 -62.36
N GLY A 42 30.66 -49.33 -62.34
CA GLY A 42 29.92 -48.53 -63.31
C GLY A 42 29.78 -49.15 -64.71
N GLY A 43 30.40 -50.31 -64.96
CA GLY A 43 30.31 -51.03 -66.23
C GLY A 43 28.88 -51.49 -66.54
N LEU A 44 28.52 -51.53 -67.82
CA LEU A 44 27.18 -51.94 -68.26
C LEU A 44 27.01 -53.46 -68.06
N VAL A 45 26.00 -53.84 -67.28
CA VAL A 45 25.65 -55.24 -66.96
C VAL A 45 24.21 -55.49 -67.35
N SER A 46 23.87 -56.71 -67.76
CA SER A 46 22.47 -57.03 -68.05
C SER A 46 21.66 -57.19 -66.76
N LEU A 47 20.36 -56.84 -66.80
CA LEU A 47 19.43 -57.03 -65.67
C LEU A 47 19.23 -58.50 -65.26
N THR A 48 19.62 -59.47 -66.10
CA THR A 48 19.54 -60.91 -65.81
C THR A 48 20.88 -61.53 -65.41
N GLN A 49 21.94 -60.73 -65.38
CA GLN A 49 23.30 -61.15 -65.07
C GLN A 49 23.51 -61.29 -63.56
N LYS A 50 24.09 -62.42 -63.12
CA LYS A 50 24.29 -62.71 -61.69
C LYS A 50 25.52 -62.01 -61.08
N PHE A 51 26.63 -61.97 -61.82
CA PHE A 51 27.89 -61.35 -61.38
C PHE A 51 28.42 -60.41 -62.47
N CYS A 52 28.99 -59.27 -62.08
CA CYS A 52 29.64 -58.36 -63.03
C CYS A 52 30.88 -59.02 -63.63
N VAL A 53 30.94 -59.17 -64.96
CA VAL A 53 32.09 -59.76 -65.65
C VAL A 53 33.35 -58.88 -65.50
N GLY A 54 33.19 -57.56 -65.32
CA GLY A 54 34.33 -56.64 -65.21
C GLY A 54 35.01 -56.60 -63.83
N CYS A 55 34.24 -56.74 -62.74
CA CYS A 55 34.79 -56.56 -61.37
C CYS A 55 34.42 -57.68 -60.38
N GLY A 56 33.59 -58.66 -60.78
CA GLY A 56 33.18 -59.77 -59.92
C GLY A 56 32.03 -59.47 -58.95
N GLN A 57 31.49 -58.24 -58.90
CA GLN A 57 30.39 -57.87 -58.01
C GLN A 57 29.18 -58.80 -58.15
N ASP A 58 28.68 -59.32 -57.03
CA ASP A 58 27.40 -60.04 -56.97
C ASP A 58 26.24 -59.05 -57.16
N LEU A 59 25.60 -59.14 -58.31
CA LEU A 59 24.49 -58.26 -58.70
C LEU A 59 23.16 -58.77 -58.13
N ASN A 60 23.04 -60.08 -57.88
CA ASN A 60 21.85 -60.67 -57.26
C ASN A 60 21.75 -60.25 -55.80
N ALA A 61 22.82 -60.40 -55.01
CA ALA A 61 22.82 -59.99 -53.60
C ALA A 61 22.54 -58.49 -53.44
N TRP A 62 23.05 -57.66 -54.35
CA TRP A 62 22.74 -56.22 -54.38
C TRP A 62 21.27 -55.92 -54.74
N LEU A 63 20.73 -56.63 -55.73
CA LEU A 63 19.32 -56.50 -56.12
C LEU A 63 18.38 -56.94 -54.98
N GLU A 64 18.67 -58.06 -54.32
CA GLU A 64 17.93 -58.56 -53.17
C GLU A 64 17.86 -57.51 -52.05
N LYS A 65 18.98 -56.86 -51.75
CA LYS A 65 19.02 -55.76 -50.77
C LYS A 65 18.10 -54.59 -51.19
N ARG A 66 18.10 -54.19 -52.46
CA ARG A 66 17.22 -53.12 -52.97
C ARG A 66 15.73 -53.51 -52.93
N ILE A 67 15.41 -54.76 -53.21
CA ILE A 67 14.04 -55.28 -53.09
C ILE A 67 13.59 -55.21 -51.63
N GLU A 68 14.45 -55.57 -50.68
CA GLU A 68 14.14 -55.52 -49.26
C GLU A 68 13.99 -54.09 -48.72
N GLU A 69 14.79 -53.14 -49.20
CA GLU A 69 14.62 -51.70 -48.90
C GLU A 69 13.25 -51.19 -49.38
N GLN A 70 12.78 -51.62 -50.56
CA GLN A 70 11.45 -51.25 -51.05
C GLN A 70 10.32 -51.91 -50.25
N ARG A 71 10.50 -53.16 -49.80
CA ARG A 71 9.56 -53.83 -48.88
C ARG A 71 9.47 -53.12 -47.54
N THR A 72 10.59 -52.65 -47.01
CA THR A 72 10.62 -51.85 -45.78
C THR A 72 9.82 -50.55 -45.96
N LYS A 73 10.03 -49.82 -47.07
CA LYS A 73 9.24 -48.62 -47.39
C LYS A 73 7.74 -48.91 -47.53
N LEU A 74 7.38 -50.06 -48.09
CA LEU A 74 5.98 -50.49 -48.18
C LEU A 74 5.39 -50.72 -46.78
N SER A 75 6.14 -51.36 -45.90
CA SER A 75 5.77 -51.57 -44.49
C SER A 75 5.63 -50.26 -43.71
N ASP A 76 6.56 -49.32 -43.93
CA ASP A 76 6.51 -47.97 -43.37
C ASP A 76 5.27 -47.20 -43.83
N ALA A 77 4.88 -47.36 -45.10
CA ALA A 77 3.67 -46.73 -45.63
C ALA A 77 2.40 -47.28 -44.98
N VAL A 78 2.33 -48.59 -44.78
CA VAL A 78 1.21 -49.24 -44.06
C VAL A 78 1.17 -48.77 -42.60
N THR A 79 2.34 -48.64 -41.96
CA THR A 79 2.45 -48.13 -40.58
C THR A 79 1.99 -46.68 -40.50
N ALA A 80 2.43 -45.82 -41.43
CA ALA A 80 1.99 -44.43 -41.49
C ALA A 80 0.47 -44.31 -41.70
N ALA A 81 -0.13 -45.16 -42.54
CA ALA A 81 -1.58 -45.20 -42.74
C ALA A 81 -2.33 -45.64 -41.47
N LYS A 82 -1.82 -46.63 -40.73
CA LYS A 82 -2.38 -47.06 -39.43
C LYS A 82 -2.32 -45.95 -38.38
N SER A 83 -1.32 -45.08 -38.46
CA SER A 83 -1.17 -43.89 -37.60
C SER A 83 -1.91 -42.66 -38.13
N HIS A 84 -2.82 -42.80 -39.10
CA HIS A 84 -3.58 -41.70 -39.73
C HIS A 84 -2.70 -40.64 -40.42
N ASN A 85 -1.43 -40.94 -40.72
CA ASN A 85 -0.54 -40.08 -41.47
C ASN A 85 -0.60 -40.45 -42.96
N TYR A 86 -1.72 -40.10 -43.58
CA TYR A 86 -2.05 -40.48 -44.96
C TYR A 86 -1.12 -39.84 -45.98
N ASP A 87 -0.67 -38.59 -45.77
CA ASP A 87 0.25 -37.92 -46.68
C ASP A 87 1.59 -38.67 -46.79
N ARG A 88 2.15 -39.10 -45.66
CA ARG A 88 3.37 -39.92 -45.64
C ARG A 88 3.14 -41.29 -46.27
N ALA A 89 2.02 -41.93 -45.95
CA ALA A 89 1.67 -43.24 -46.51
C ALA A 89 1.54 -43.18 -48.04
N LEU A 90 0.75 -42.25 -48.56
CA LEU A 90 0.55 -42.06 -49.99
C LEU A 90 1.82 -41.58 -50.68
N GLY A 91 2.64 -40.74 -50.05
CA GLY A 91 3.96 -40.35 -50.56
C GLY A 91 4.89 -41.55 -50.79
N LEU A 92 4.99 -42.45 -49.82
CA LEU A 92 5.78 -43.68 -49.93
C LEU A 92 5.21 -44.64 -50.99
N LEU A 93 3.89 -44.83 -51.02
CA LEU A 93 3.23 -45.71 -51.99
C LEU A 93 3.34 -45.19 -53.43
N ASN A 94 3.22 -43.87 -53.63
CA ASN A 94 3.42 -43.24 -54.93
C ASN A 94 4.86 -43.41 -55.44
N LEU A 95 5.85 -43.35 -54.55
CA LEU A 95 7.25 -43.57 -54.91
C LEU A 95 7.49 -45.01 -55.37
N LEU A 96 6.89 -45.98 -54.67
CA LEU A 96 6.98 -47.41 -55.02
C LEU A 96 6.21 -47.76 -56.30
N ALA A 97 5.07 -47.10 -56.53
CA ALA A 97 4.21 -47.35 -57.70
C ALA A 97 4.84 -46.91 -59.03
N LYS A 98 5.80 -45.98 -59.01
CA LYS A 98 6.46 -45.42 -60.21
C LYS A 98 7.61 -46.27 -60.77
N SER A 99 7.97 -47.39 -60.14
CA SER A 99 9.10 -48.19 -60.61
C SER A 99 8.76 -48.96 -61.89
N ASP A 100 9.44 -48.68 -63.00
CA ASP A 100 9.20 -49.37 -64.27
C ASP A 100 9.93 -50.71 -64.38
N ASP A 101 10.93 -50.99 -63.53
CA ASP A 101 11.78 -52.19 -63.55
C ASP A 101 11.00 -53.46 -63.12
N TYR A 102 11.06 -54.50 -63.96
CA TYR A 102 10.30 -55.74 -63.77
C TYR A 102 10.64 -56.47 -62.48
N ARG A 103 11.86 -56.28 -61.95
CA ARG A 103 12.36 -56.94 -60.73
C ARG A 103 11.65 -56.44 -59.47
N PHE A 104 11.03 -55.25 -59.53
CA PHE A 104 10.22 -54.68 -58.44
C PHE A 104 8.72 -54.84 -58.68
N GLN A 105 8.29 -55.57 -59.71
CA GLN A 105 6.88 -55.72 -60.09
C GLN A 105 6.00 -56.15 -58.90
N ALA A 106 6.44 -57.13 -58.11
CA ALA A 106 5.69 -57.60 -56.94
C ALA A 106 5.47 -56.49 -55.89
N VAL A 107 6.49 -55.67 -55.61
CA VAL A 107 6.38 -54.56 -54.66
C VAL A 107 5.52 -53.42 -55.23
N ARG A 108 5.64 -53.15 -56.53
CA ARG A 108 4.82 -52.17 -57.24
C ARG A 108 3.34 -52.54 -57.21
N GLU A 109 2.99 -53.78 -57.54
CA GLU A 109 1.61 -54.28 -57.51
C GLU A 109 1.02 -54.17 -56.10
N GLN A 110 1.80 -54.55 -55.07
CA GLN A 110 1.40 -54.38 -53.68
C GLN A 110 1.23 -52.91 -53.29
N ALA A 111 2.11 -52.02 -53.76
CA ALA A 111 2.02 -50.58 -53.50
C ALA A 111 0.79 -49.93 -54.15
N VAL A 112 0.46 -50.31 -55.40
CA VAL A 112 -0.76 -49.84 -56.09
C VAL A 112 -2.02 -50.33 -55.37
N ALA A 113 -2.07 -51.61 -55.00
CA ALA A 113 -3.19 -52.17 -54.25
C ALA A 113 -3.34 -51.54 -52.86
N ALA A 114 -2.23 -51.29 -52.16
CA ALA A 114 -2.23 -50.61 -50.87
C ALA A 114 -2.64 -49.14 -51.01
N LYS A 115 -2.21 -48.43 -52.07
CA LYS A 115 -2.58 -47.04 -52.34
C LYS A 115 -4.10 -46.87 -52.44
N GLY A 116 -4.76 -47.66 -53.29
CA GLY A 116 -6.23 -47.56 -53.43
C GLY A 116 -6.98 -47.84 -52.12
N LYS A 117 -6.47 -48.78 -51.29
CA LYS A 117 -7.00 -49.03 -49.95
C LYS A 117 -6.79 -47.85 -49.00
N VAL A 118 -5.61 -47.22 -49.04
CA VAL A 118 -5.28 -46.07 -48.19
C VAL A 118 -6.08 -44.83 -48.60
N GLU A 119 -6.29 -44.57 -49.89
CA GLU A 119 -7.12 -43.46 -50.39
C GLU A 119 -8.58 -43.62 -49.95
N SER A 120 -9.16 -44.82 -50.14
CA SER A 120 -10.52 -45.12 -49.68
C SER A 120 -10.67 -45.02 -48.15
N LEU A 121 -9.65 -45.47 -47.40
CA LEU A 121 -9.62 -45.33 -45.95
C LEU A 121 -9.51 -43.86 -45.52
N GLN A 122 -8.64 -43.08 -46.16
CA GLN A 122 -8.47 -41.66 -45.90
C GLN A 122 -9.79 -40.92 -46.08
N GLU A 123 -10.44 -41.07 -47.25
CA GLU A 123 -11.71 -40.41 -47.54
C GLU A 123 -12.76 -40.74 -46.48
N LYS A 124 -12.94 -42.04 -46.17
CA LYS A 124 -13.90 -42.49 -45.16
C LYS A 124 -13.62 -41.88 -43.78
N VAL A 125 -12.36 -41.88 -43.34
CA VAL A 125 -11.98 -41.35 -42.02
C VAL A 125 -12.13 -39.83 -41.96
N HIS A 126 -11.73 -39.10 -43.01
CA HIS A 126 -11.90 -37.66 -43.09
C HIS A 126 -13.38 -37.26 -43.07
N THR A 127 -14.24 -37.93 -43.84
CA THR A 127 -15.70 -37.65 -43.83
C THR A 127 -16.29 -37.89 -42.44
N GLN A 128 -15.95 -39.00 -41.77
CA GLN A 128 -16.43 -39.28 -40.42
C GLN A 128 -15.89 -38.30 -39.39
N ALA A 129 -14.63 -37.87 -39.50
CA ALA A 129 -14.03 -36.87 -38.62
C ALA A 129 -14.76 -35.53 -38.76
N SER A 130 -14.95 -35.04 -39.99
CA SER A 130 -15.66 -33.78 -40.26
C SER A 130 -17.09 -33.79 -39.72
N GLN A 131 -17.82 -34.91 -39.89
CA GLN A 131 -19.18 -35.06 -39.35
C GLN A 131 -19.19 -35.02 -37.81
N ARG A 132 -18.26 -35.72 -37.15
CA ARG A 132 -18.15 -35.70 -35.68
C ARG A 132 -17.76 -34.32 -35.15
N ILE A 133 -16.84 -33.63 -35.81
CA ILE A 133 -16.42 -32.28 -35.45
C ILE A 133 -17.61 -31.32 -35.55
N ALA A 134 -18.36 -31.34 -36.66
CA ALA A 134 -19.54 -30.49 -36.83
C ALA A 134 -20.59 -30.75 -35.74
N ALA A 135 -20.96 -32.03 -35.52
CA ALA A 135 -21.93 -32.39 -34.49
C ALA A 135 -21.44 -32.05 -33.06
N ALA A 136 -20.13 -32.10 -32.81
CA ALA A 136 -19.57 -31.72 -31.51
C ALA A 136 -19.61 -30.21 -31.28
N LYS A 137 -19.32 -29.40 -32.32
CA LYS A 137 -19.45 -27.94 -32.25
C LYS A 137 -20.91 -27.53 -32.03
N ASP A 138 -21.85 -28.20 -32.69
CA ASP A 138 -23.29 -27.99 -32.45
C ASP A 138 -23.67 -28.34 -31.00
N ALA A 139 -23.26 -29.50 -30.50
CA ALA A 139 -23.51 -29.91 -29.11
C ALA A 139 -22.91 -28.92 -28.10
N HIS A 140 -21.69 -28.44 -28.34
CA HIS A 140 -21.04 -27.43 -27.51
C HIS A 140 -21.81 -26.09 -27.52
N SER A 141 -22.31 -25.65 -28.68
CA SER A 141 -23.14 -24.43 -28.79
C SER A 141 -24.45 -24.52 -28.00
N GLN A 142 -24.96 -25.73 -27.80
CA GLN A 142 -26.14 -26.04 -26.99
C GLN A 142 -25.79 -26.32 -25.51
N ASN A 143 -24.52 -26.15 -25.13
CA ASN A 143 -23.98 -26.44 -23.79
C ASN A 143 -24.06 -27.93 -23.38
N ASP A 144 -24.18 -28.85 -24.32
CA ASP A 144 -24.03 -30.29 -24.08
C ASP A 144 -22.56 -30.72 -24.22
N LEU A 145 -21.80 -30.40 -23.17
CA LEU A 145 -20.37 -30.69 -23.08
C LEU A 145 -20.09 -32.20 -23.11
N SER A 146 -21.00 -33.01 -22.58
CA SER A 146 -20.82 -34.47 -22.50
C SER A 146 -20.80 -35.10 -23.89
N THR A 147 -21.73 -34.68 -24.76
CA THR A 147 -21.80 -35.14 -26.15
C THR A 147 -20.65 -34.59 -26.96
N ALA A 148 -20.28 -33.31 -26.77
CA ALA A 148 -19.13 -32.71 -27.44
C ALA A 148 -17.82 -33.48 -27.16
N VAL A 149 -17.52 -33.77 -25.90
CA VAL A 149 -16.33 -34.57 -25.51
C VAL A 149 -16.38 -35.97 -26.10
N LYS A 150 -17.54 -36.65 -26.03
CA LYS A 150 -17.70 -38.01 -26.55
C LYS A 150 -17.48 -38.11 -28.05
N LEU A 151 -17.91 -37.09 -28.81
CA LEU A 151 -17.74 -37.03 -30.27
C LEU A 151 -16.29 -36.72 -30.66
N LEU A 152 -15.67 -35.72 -30.01
CA LEU A 152 -14.30 -35.29 -30.32
C LEU A 152 -13.25 -36.31 -29.87
N ALA A 153 -13.46 -37.03 -28.76
CA ALA A 153 -12.56 -38.09 -28.31
C ALA A 153 -12.45 -39.28 -29.28
N GLN A 154 -13.38 -39.40 -30.25
CA GLN A 154 -13.34 -40.43 -31.31
C GLN A 154 -12.63 -39.96 -32.58
N VAL A 155 -12.20 -38.69 -32.64
CA VAL A 155 -11.48 -38.13 -33.79
C VAL A 155 -9.98 -38.22 -33.53
N PRO A 156 -9.18 -38.77 -34.46
CA PRO A 156 -7.72 -38.75 -34.35
C PRO A 156 -7.18 -37.32 -34.15
N GLU A 157 -6.21 -37.17 -33.24
CA GLU A 157 -5.69 -35.86 -32.81
C GLU A 157 -5.15 -35.01 -33.97
N ASN A 158 -4.53 -35.65 -34.96
CA ASN A 158 -3.98 -35.01 -36.15
C ASN A 158 -5.06 -34.48 -37.13
N LEU A 159 -6.32 -34.88 -36.95
CA LEU A 159 -7.46 -34.43 -37.76
C LEU A 159 -8.35 -33.40 -37.05
N LEU A 160 -8.08 -33.10 -35.77
CA LEU A 160 -8.77 -32.03 -35.06
C LEU A 160 -8.24 -30.67 -35.52
N ASP A 161 -9.13 -29.70 -35.71
CA ASP A 161 -8.74 -28.29 -35.82
C ASP A 161 -8.43 -27.68 -34.44
N GLU A 162 -7.84 -26.49 -34.42
CA GLU A 162 -7.45 -25.80 -33.18
C GLU A 162 -8.65 -25.50 -32.28
N GLU A 163 -9.76 -25.05 -32.87
CA GLU A 163 -11.00 -24.75 -32.15
C GLU A 163 -11.56 -26.01 -31.46
N SER A 164 -11.59 -27.14 -32.17
CA SER A 164 -12.11 -28.41 -31.68
C SER A 164 -11.22 -28.99 -30.57
N ARG A 165 -9.89 -28.79 -30.65
CA ARG A 165 -8.98 -29.11 -29.54
C ARG A 165 -9.30 -28.29 -28.30
N CYS A 166 -9.47 -26.97 -28.47
CA CYS A 166 -9.86 -26.08 -27.38
C CYS A 166 -11.22 -26.47 -26.77
N ILE A 167 -12.22 -26.82 -27.59
CA ILE A 167 -13.53 -27.29 -27.13
C ILE A 167 -13.40 -28.58 -26.34
N LEU A 168 -12.66 -29.58 -26.85
CA LEU A 168 -12.47 -30.86 -26.17
C LEU A 168 -11.81 -30.65 -24.80
N GLN A 169 -10.71 -29.91 -24.75
CA GLN A 169 -9.95 -29.66 -23.53
C GLN A 169 -10.78 -28.87 -22.50
N SER A 170 -11.38 -27.74 -22.90
CA SER A 170 -12.18 -26.91 -21.99
C SER A 170 -13.43 -27.63 -21.48
N SER A 171 -14.10 -28.41 -22.34
CA SER A 171 -15.27 -29.21 -21.95
C SER A 171 -14.89 -30.34 -20.99
N GLN A 172 -13.75 -31.01 -21.20
CA GLN A 172 -13.24 -32.03 -20.28
C GLN A 172 -12.94 -31.44 -18.90
N VAL A 173 -12.19 -30.33 -18.84
CA VAL A 173 -11.86 -29.64 -17.58
C VAL A 173 -13.13 -29.25 -16.82
N HIS A 174 -14.13 -28.72 -17.53
CA HIS A 174 -15.41 -28.35 -16.92
C HIS A 174 -16.16 -29.60 -16.37
N LEU A 175 -16.25 -30.68 -17.13
CA LEU A 175 -16.90 -31.91 -16.67
C LEU A 175 -16.19 -32.54 -15.47
N ASP A 176 -14.86 -32.54 -15.46
CA ASP A 176 -14.04 -33.05 -14.34
C ASP A 176 -14.21 -32.19 -13.09
N GLN A 177 -14.28 -30.86 -13.24
CA GLN A 177 -14.58 -29.95 -12.16
C GLN A 177 -15.97 -30.21 -11.57
N LEU A 178 -17.01 -30.37 -12.41
CA LEU A 178 -18.36 -30.71 -11.96
C LEU A 178 -18.40 -32.03 -11.21
N LYS A 179 -17.68 -33.05 -11.71
CA LYS A 179 -17.61 -34.35 -11.07
C LYS A 179 -16.94 -34.28 -9.69
N THR A 180 -15.84 -33.54 -9.59
CA THR A 180 -15.11 -33.33 -8.33
C THR A 180 -15.99 -32.60 -7.32
N LEU A 181 -16.56 -31.45 -7.71
CA LEU A 181 -17.46 -30.68 -6.84
C LEU A 181 -18.69 -31.49 -6.39
N HIS A 182 -19.24 -32.33 -7.25
CA HIS A 182 -20.36 -33.19 -6.89
C HIS A 182 -19.96 -34.27 -5.87
N SER A 183 -18.77 -34.87 -6.01
CA SER A 183 -18.22 -35.82 -5.04
C SER A 183 -18.00 -35.17 -3.68
N ASP A 184 -17.36 -34.00 -3.67
CA ASP A 184 -17.08 -33.25 -2.45
C ASP A 184 -18.37 -32.78 -1.77
N LEU A 185 -19.39 -32.42 -2.56
CA LEU A 185 -20.72 -32.08 -2.05
C LEU A 185 -21.35 -33.26 -1.31
N GLN A 186 -21.30 -34.46 -1.90
CA GLN A 186 -21.84 -35.68 -1.28
C GLN A 186 -21.11 -36.01 0.03
N GLN A 187 -19.77 -35.90 0.03
CA GLN A 187 -18.96 -36.09 1.23
C GLN A 187 -19.31 -35.07 2.33
N GLY A 188 -19.35 -33.78 2.00
CA GLY A 188 -19.67 -32.73 2.96
C GLY A 188 -21.09 -32.87 3.55
N LEU A 189 -22.05 -33.36 2.77
CA LEU A 189 -23.40 -33.68 3.25
C LEU A 189 -23.39 -34.86 4.24
N ALA A 190 -22.60 -35.91 3.95
CA ALA A 190 -22.46 -37.07 4.84
C ALA A 190 -21.82 -36.70 6.18
N GLU A 191 -20.80 -35.84 6.15
CA GLU A 191 -20.11 -35.32 7.33
C GLU A 191 -20.90 -34.23 8.08
N LYS A 192 -22.01 -33.74 7.50
CA LYS A 192 -22.83 -32.62 8.01
C LYS A 192 -22.03 -31.32 8.14
N SER A 193 -21.00 -31.16 7.31
CA SER A 193 -20.13 -29.98 7.21
C SER A 193 -20.82 -28.85 6.44
N TYR A 194 -21.93 -28.33 6.97
CA TYR A 194 -22.84 -27.42 6.23
C TYR A 194 -22.17 -26.14 5.68
N SER A 195 -21.17 -25.60 6.36
CA SER A 195 -20.43 -24.43 5.85
C SER A 195 -19.60 -24.75 4.60
N GLN A 196 -18.97 -25.93 4.56
CA GLN A 196 -18.25 -26.40 3.37
C GLN A 196 -19.22 -26.73 2.24
N VAL A 197 -20.33 -27.41 2.55
CA VAL A 197 -21.41 -27.71 1.61
C VAL A 197 -21.94 -26.44 0.94
N ALA A 198 -22.14 -25.38 1.71
CA ALA A 198 -22.59 -24.10 1.18
C ALA A 198 -21.60 -23.46 0.19
N GLY A 199 -20.30 -23.47 0.52
CA GLY A 199 -19.25 -23.02 -0.41
C GLY A 199 -19.19 -23.83 -1.71
N LEU A 200 -19.34 -25.16 -1.63
CA LEU A 200 -19.40 -26.04 -2.80
C LEU A 200 -20.63 -25.77 -3.66
N LEU A 201 -21.79 -25.52 -3.03
CA LEU A 201 -23.02 -25.18 -3.74
C LEU A 201 -22.95 -23.82 -4.44
N GLN A 202 -22.25 -22.84 -3.87
CA GLN A 202 -21.99 -21.56 -4.54
C GLN A 202 -21.19 -21.78 -5.83
N GLN A 203 -20.10 -22.55 -5.78
CA GLN A 203 -19.30 -22.89 -6.97
C GLN A 203 -20.10 -23.68 -8.01
N LEU A 204 -20.90 -24.65 -7.58
CA LEU A 204 -21.78 -25.43 -8.48
C LEU A 204 -22.85 -24.56 -9.15
N LEU A 205 -23.38 -23.54 -8.46
CA LEU A 205 -24.32 -22.59 -9.03
C LEU A 205 -23.65 -21.56 -9.95
N GLU A 206 -22.36 -21.26 -9.77
CA GLU A 206 -21.59 -20.47 -10.75
C GLU A 206 -21.40 -21.23 -12.07
N LEU A 207 -21.16 -22.55 -12.00
CA LEU A 207 -21.06 -23.41 -13.19
C LEU A 207 -22.42 -23.77 -13.80
N GLN A 208 -23.45 -23.97 -12.98
CA GLN A 208 -24.80 -24.34 -13.40
C GLN A 208 -25.88 -23.47 -12.74
N PRO A 209 -26.03 -22.19 -13.13
CA PRO A 209 -26.93 -21.23 -12.47
C PRO A 209 -28.40 -21.67 -12.42
N ASN A 210 -28.85 -22.40 -13.45
CA ASN A 210 -30.24 -22.84 -13.61
C ASN A 210 -30.54 -24.21 -13.00
N ASN A 211 -29.58 -24.84 -12.31
CA ASN A 211 -29.80 -26.15 -11.71
C ASN A 211 -30.73 -26.06 -10.48
N GLN A 212 -32.00 -26.41 -10.68
CA GLN A 212 -33.03 -26.33 -9.63
C GLN A 212 -32.69 -27.16 -8.37
N LYS A 213 -31.99 -28.30 -8.52
CA LYS A 213 -31.60 -29.14 -7.37
C LYS A 213 -30.58 -28.43 -6.50
N TYR A 214 -29.56 -27.82 -7.09
CA TYR A 214 -28.57 -27.04 -6.36
C TYR A 214 -29.19 -25.80 -5.73
N GLN A 215 -30.08 -25.09 -6.44
CA GLN A 215 -30.80 -23.94 -5.86
C GLN A 215 -31.64 -24.34 -4.64
N GLN A 216 -32.38 -25.44 -4.71
CA GLN A 216 -33.18 -25.94 -3.58
C GLN A 216 -32.30 -26.36 -2.40
N LEU A 217 -31.23 -27.10 -2.66
CA LEU A 217 -30.30 -27.55 -1.62
C LEU A 217 -29.57 -26.37 -0.96
N SER A 218 -29.16 -25.36 -1.74
CA SER A 218 -28.60 -24.10 -1.21
C SER A 218 -29.55 -23.43 -0.23
N ARG A 219 -30.85 -23.32 -0.56
CA ARG A 219 -31.84 -22.75 0.36
C ARG A 219 -31.97 -23.58 1.65
N GLN A 220 -32.02 -24.91 1.55
CA GLN A 220 -32.11 -25.78 2.73
C GLN A 220 -30.89 -25.69 3.65
N VAL A 221 -29.69 -25.66 3.08
CA VAL A 221 -28.44 -25.51 3.83
C VAL A 221 -28.32 -24.09 4.40
N GLY A 222 -28.69 -23.08 3.61
CA GLY A 222 -28.76 -21.68 4.01
C GLY A 222 -29.65 -21.49 5.24
N ASP A 223 -30.87 -22.05 5.24
CA ASP A 223 -31.79 -21.97 6.39
C ASP A 223 -31.19 -22.59 7.66
N LYS A 224 -30.48 -23.72 7.53
CA LYS A 224 -29.78 -24.36 8.66
C LYS A 224 -28.67 -23.46 9.20
N LEU A 225 -27.88 -22.84 8.33
CA LEU A 225 -26.79 -21.95 8.71
C LEU A 225 -27.31 -20.64 9.32
N LEU A 226 -28.42 -20.07 8.80
CA LEU A 226 -29.07 -18.89 9.39
C LEU A 226 -29.57 -19.18 10.81
N ARG A 227 -30.28 -20.29 11.02
CA ARG A 227 -30.73 -20.70 12.37
C ARG A 227 -29.56 -20.97 13.31
N ARG A 228 -28.45 -21.51 12.80
CA ARG A 228 -27.22 -21.69 13.57
C ARG A 228 -26.62 -20.33 13.95
N ALA A 229 -26.50 -19.40 13.01
CA ALA A 229 -25.97 -18.06 13.26
C ALA A 229 -26.84 -17.31 14.29
N GLU A 230 -28.16 -17.41 14.21
CA GLU A 230 -29.09 -16.82 15.17
C GLU A 230 -28.88 -17.38 16.59
N LYS A 231 -28.74 -18.71 16.73
CA LYS A 231 -28.41 -19.34 18.02
C LYS A 231 -27.05 -18.91 18.57
N LEU A 232 -26.05 -18.80 17.72
CA LEU A 232 -24.70 -18.34 18.11
C LEU A 232 -24.74 -16.87 18.57
N CYS A 233 -25.47 -16.00 17.87
CA CYS A 233 -25.71 -14.62 18.27
C CYS A 233 -26.41 -14.52 19.64
N ALA A 234 -27.41 -15.38 19.89
CA ALA A 234 -28.09 -15.45 21.20
C ALA A 234 -27.15 -15.88 22.33
N ARG A 235 -26.15 -16.71 22.02
CA ARG A 235 -25.07 -17.14 22.94
C ARG A 235 -23.88 -16.18 23.00
N GLN A 236 -23.94 -15.05 22.27
CA GLN A 236 -22.85 -14.06 22.20
C GLN A 236 -21.58 -14.58 21.51
N GLU A 237 -21.68 -15.66 20.74
CA GLU A 237 -20.60 -16.25 19.94
C GLU A 237 -20.52 -15.59 18.56
N TYR A 238 -20.37 -14.26 18.53
CA TYR A 238 -20.52 -13.46 17.30
C TYR A 238 -19.52 -13.82 16.21
N GLN A 239 -18.28 -14.18 16.55
CA GLN A 239 -17.28 -14.58 15.54
C GLN A 239 -17.67 -15.89 14.85
N MET A 240 -18.23 -16.85 15.59
CA MET A 240 -18.71 -18.10 15.02
C MET A 240 -19.97 -17.88 14.18
N ALA A 241 -20.84 -16.96 14.60
CA ALA A 241 -21.99 -16.54 13.80
C ALA A 241 -21.55 -15.92 12.46
N ARG A 242 -20.56 -15.03 12.46
CA ARG A 242 -19.96 -14.47 11.23
C ARG A 242 -19.40 -15.54 10.32
N ASN A 243 -18.63 -16.49 10.86
CA ASN A 243 -18.06 -17.58 10.06
C ASN A 243 -19.16 -18.43 9.39
N ALA A 244 -20.27 -18.68 10.08
CA ALA A 244 -21.42 -19.36 9.49
C ALA A 244 -22.09 -18.52 8.40
N LEU A 245 -22.28 -17.22 8.64
CA LEU A 245 -22.89 -16.28 7.68
C LEU A 245 -22.05 -16.13 6.40
N ASN A 246 -20.74 -15.94 6.54
CA ASN A 246 -19.82 -15.80 5.39
C ASN A 246 -19.75 -17.05 4.50
N SER A 247 -20.19 -18.21 5.00
CA SER A 247 -20.26 -19.44 4.21
C SER A 247 -21.54 -19.56 3.39
N LEU A 248 -22.54 -18.67 3.56
CA LEU A 248 -23.80 -18.77 2.83
C LEU A 248 -23.60 -18.51 1.32
N PRO A 249 -24.30 -19.24 0.45
CA PRO A 249 -24.34 -18.91 -0.97
C PRO A 249 -25.15 -17.63 -1.19
N THR A 250 -24.83 -16.89 -2.25
CA THR A 250 -25.43 -15.58 -2.56
C THR A 250 -26.96 -15.65 -2.72
N ILE A 251 -27.48 -16.78 -3.23
CA ILE A 251 -28.93 -17.00 -3.37
C ILE A 251 -29.68 -17.01 -2.02
N CYS A 252 -28.97 -17.15 -0.90
CA CYS A 252 -29.52 -17.17 0.45
C CYS A 252 -29.46 -15.79 1.14
N HIS A 253 -28.89 -14.77 0.50
CA HIS A 253 -28.78 -13.42 1.06
C HIS A 253 -30.15 -12.71 1.08
N ASN A 254 -30.90 -12.93 2.14
CA ASN A 254 -32.18 -12.30 2.41
C ASN A 254 -32.09 -11.26 3.54
N ASN A 255 -33.21 -10.66 3.92
CA ASN A 255 -33.24 -9.66 5.01
C ASN A 255 -32.76 -10.22 6.36
N GLN A 256 -33.01 -11.51 6.64
CA GLN A 256 -32.53 -12.17 7.87
C GLN A 256 -31.01 -12.30 7.87
N PHE A 257 -30.42 -12.72 6.76
CA PHE A 257 -28.97 -12.75 6.56
C PHE A 257 -28.36 -11.36 6.79
N ALA A 258 -28.90 -10.33 6.13
CA ALA A 258 -28.39 -8.97 6.24
C ALA A 258 -28.42 -8.46 7.70
N ALA A 259 -29.53 -8.68 8.42
CA ALA A 259 -29.67 -8.30 9.82
C ALA A 259 -28.68 -9.04 10.73
N LEU A 260 -28.53 -10.36 10.55
CA LEU A 260 -27.60 -11.17 11.34
C LEU A 260 -26.13 -10.83 11.04
N SER A 261 -25.78 -10.61 9.77
CA SER A 261 -24.42 -10.23 9.36
C SER A 261 -24.02 -8.93 10.02
N ARG A 262 -24.82 -7.88 9.80
CA ARG A 262 -24.60 -6.56 10.36
C ARG A 262 -24.47 -6.58 11.88
N ARG A 263 -25.37 -7.29 12.57
CA ARG A 263 -25.34 -7.41 14.04
C ARG A 263 -24.07 -8.10 14.51
N SER A 264 -23.68 -9.20 13.87
CA SER A 264 -22.50 -9.98 14.25
C SER A 264 -21.20 -9.23 13.96
N GLU A 265 -21.14 -8.50 12.84
CA GLU A 265 -20.03 -7.63 12.45
C GLU A 265 -19.82 -6.49 13.42
N LEU A 266 -20.89 -5.78 13.75
CA LEU A 266 -20.84 -4.69 14.72
C LEU A 266 -20.36 -5.19 16.09
N ALA A 267 -20.85 -6.33 16.58
CA ALA A 267 -20.43 -6.91 17.85
C ALA A 267 -18.93 -7.28 17.85
N CYS A 268 -18.47 -7.95 16.79
CA CYS A 268 -17.08 -8.35 16.64
C CYS A 268 -16.15 -7.14 16.55
N TRP A 269 -16.56 -6.09 15.86
CA TRP A 269 -15.77 -4.86 15.78
C TRP A 269 -15.75 -4.13 17.11
N LEU A 270 -16.91 -3.90 17.75
CA LEU A 270 -17.01 -3.17 19.03
C LEU A 270 -16.17 -3.84 20.13
N SER A 271 -16.28 -5.16 20.29
CA SER A 271 -15.55 -5.90 21.33
C SER A 271 -14.02 -5.73 21.25
N LYS A 272 -13.46 -5.42 20.08
CA LYS A 272 -12.03 -5.22 19.86
C LYS A 272 -11.54 -3.80 20.13
N GLN A 273 -12.44 -2.83 20.34
CA GLN A 273 -12.04 -1.41 20.42
C GLN A 273 -11.48 -0.99 21.78
N PHE A 274 -11.74 -1.74 22.86
CA PHE A 274 -11.51 -1.23 24.22
C PHE A 274 -10.14 -1.55 24.80
N ASP A 275 -9.63 -2.77 24.61
CA ASP A 275 -8.42 -3.23 25.29
C ASP A 275 -7.15 -2.63 24.71
N VAL A 276 -7.20 -2.28 23.43
CA VAL A 276 -6.07 -1.78 22.64
C VAL A 276 -5.83 -0.27 22.78
N GLU A 277 -6.74 0.45 23.45
CA GLU A 277 -6.63 1.91 23.59
C GLU A 277 -5.74 2.30 24.78
N PRO A 278 -4.90 3.33 24.64
CA PRO A 278 -4.06 3.83 25.73
C PRO A 278 -4.79 4.70 26.75
N TYR A 279 -5.89 5.33 26.34
CA TYR A 279 -6.54 6.39 27.09
C TYR A 279 -8.05 6.24 27.09
N ALA A 280 -8.68 6.63 28.20
CA ALA A 280 -10.12 6.65 28.35
C ALA A 280 -10.68 7.92 27.67
N THR A 281 -11.00 7.83 26.38
CA THR A 281 -11.52 8.96 25.60
C THR A 281 -13.03 9.03 25.61
N ASN A 282 -13.58 10.22 25.31
CA ASN A 282 -15.02 10.39 25.11
C ASN A 282 -15.56 9.55 23.94
N ALA A 283 -14.77 9.40 22.87
CA ALA A 283 -15.13 8.55 21.72
C ALA A 283 -15.26 7.08 22.16
N LEU A 284 -14.29 6.59 22.94
CA LEU A 284 -14.31 5.23 23.48
C LEU A 284 -15.49 4.99 24.43
N GLY A 285 -15.80 5.97 25.28
CA GLY A 285 -16.99 5.93 26.14
C GLY A 285 -18.30 5.84 25.35
N ARG A 286 -18.44 6.59 24.26
CA ARG A 286 -19.62 6.50 23.38
C ARG A 286 -19.73 5.15 22.67
N LEU A 287 -18.62 4.58 22.23
CA LEU A 287 -18.58 3.22 21.67
C LEU A 287 -19.00 2.18 22.72
N ALA A 288 -18.56 2.30 23.97
CA ALA A 288 -18.96 1.41 25.05
C ALA A 288 -20.47 1.51 25.34
N MET A 289 -21.01 2.73 25.40
CA MET A 289 -22.46 2.93 25.59
C MET A 289 -23.27 2.32 24.45
N ARG A 290 -22.82 2.47 23.20
CA ARG A 290 -23.46 1.82 22.06
C ARG A 290 -23.38 0.30 22.17
N TYR A 291 -22.21 -0.24 22.53
CA TYR A 291 -22.05 -1.68 22.69
C TYR A 291 -23.01 -2.25 23.73
N ALA A 292 -23.13 -1.59 24.89
CA ALA A 292 -24.07 -2.01 25.93
C ALA A 292 -25.55 -1.88 25.50
N LYS A 293 -25.88 -0.87 24.68
CA LYS A 293 -27.23 -0.65 24.17
C LYS A 293 -27.65 -1.70 23.14
N GLU A 294 -26.79 -2.01 22.18
CA GLU A 294 -27.07 -2.97 21.10
C GLU A 294 -27.02 -4.43 21.58
N PHE A 295 -26.21 -4.69 22.61
CA PHE A 295 -25.95 -6.03 23.15
C PHE A 295 -26.14 -6.06 24.68
N PRO A 296 -27.35 -5.81 25.19
CA PRO A 296 -27.61 -5.66 26.63
C PRO A 296 -27.35 -6.94 27.44
N SER A 297 -27.41 -8.11 26.80
CA SER A 297 -27.10 -9.39 27.44
C SER A 297 -25.60 -9.69 27.52
N ASP A 298 -24.76 -8.93 26.82
CA ASP A 298 -23.30 -9.09 26.84
C ASP A 298 -22.71 -8.41 28.10
N GLY A 299 -22.35 -9.22 29.09
CA GLY A 299 -21.80 -8.73 30.35
C GLY A 299 -20.54 -7.88 30.18
N LYS A 300 -19.73 -8.16 29.14
CA LYS A 300 -18.51 -7.40 28.85
C LYS A 300 -18.84 -5.96 28.44
N ALA A 301 -19.93 -5.76 27.72
CA ALA A 301 -20.33 -4.44 27.24
C ALA A 301 -20.71 -3.51 28.40
N ALA A 302 -21.51 -4.00 29.35
CA ALA A 302 -21.89 -3.24 30.55
C ALA A 302 -20.68 -2.94 31.45
N ASP A 303 -19.78 -3.91 31.61
CA ASP A 303 -18.57 -3.74 32.41
C ASP A 303 -17.60 -2.72 31.78
N CYS A 304 -17.44 -2.73 30.46
CA CYS A 304 -16.66 -1.72 29.74
C CYS A 304 -17.17 -0.29 30.03
N VAL A 305 -18.49 -0.06 30.01
CA VAL A 305 -19.08 1.25 30.33
C VAL A 305 -18.72 1.68 31.75
N LYS A 306 -18.91 0.79 32.74
CA LYS A 306 -18.61 1.08 34.15
C LYS A 306 -17.13 1.41 34.36
N GLN A 307 -16.25 0.61 33.77
CA GLN A 307 -14.82 0.80 33.91
C GLN A 307 -14.33 2.08 33.22
N LEU A 308 -14.83 2.39 32.02
CA LEU A 308 -14.50 3.64 31.32
C LEU A 308 -15.02 4.86 32.08
N ALA A 309 -16.25 4.82 32.59
CA ALA A 309 -16.81 5.89 33.40
C ALA A 309 -15.96 6.15 34.67
N LYS A 310 -15.40 5.09 35.27
CA LYS A 310 -14.44 5.20 36.38
C LYS A 310 -13.09 5.78 35.91
N ALA A 311 -12.55 5.31 34.78
CA ALA A 311 -11.25 5.76 34.30
C ALA A 311 -11.23 7.21 33.84
N VAL A 312 -12.27 7.70 33.16
CA VAL A 312 -12.38 9.12 32.75
C VAL A 312 -12.31 10.06 33.96
N LYS A 313 -12.77 9.60 35.14
CA LYS A 313 -12.73 10.36 36.40
C LYS A 313 -11.43 10.16 37.19
N SER A 314 -10.54 9.28 36.75
CA SER A 314 -9.28 9.02 37.45
C SER A 314 -8.34 10.23 37.38
N LYS A 315 -7.45 10.34 38.38
CA LYS A 315 -6.47 11.42 38.46
C LYS A 315 -5.46 11.29 37.32
N ARG A 316 -5.11 12.44 36.74
CA ARG A 316 -4.15 12.56 35.65
C ARG A 316 -2.75 12.50 36.24
N ALA A 317 -1.78 12.01 35.47
CA ALA A 317 -0.40 11.87 35.97
C ALA A 317 0.19 13.25 36.28
N THR A 318 -0.01 14.20 35.36
CA THR A 318 0.39 15.59 35.49
C THR A 318 -0.75 16.54 35.10
N ALA A 319 -0.61 17.83 35.33
CA ALA A 319 -1.59 18.82 34.85
C ALA A 319 -1.60 18.95 33.32
N ARG A 320 -0.50 18.56 32.64
CA ARG A 320 -0.40 18.55 31.18
C ARG A 320 -1.29 17.50 30.55
N ASP A 321 -1.51 16.37 31.21
CA ASP A 321 -2.27 15.26 30.65
C ASP A 321 -3.77 15.59 30.56
N GLY A 322 -4.29 15.65 29.33
CA GLY A 322 -5.72 15.83 29.08
C GLY A 322 -6.57 14.58 29.20
N LEU A 323 -5.93 13.41 29.09
CA LEU A 323 -6.61 12.13 29.06
C LEU A 323 -6.16 11.25 30.21
N SER A 324 -7.13 10.53 30.77
CA SER A 324 -6.88 9.57 31.83
C SER A 324 -6.38 8.25 31.24
N PRO A 325 -5.32 7.63 31.81
CA PRO A 325 -4.80 6.36 31.33
C PRO A 325 -5.88 5.26 31.29
N TRP A 326 -5.72 4.36 30.34
CA TRP A 326 -6.54 3.16 30.20
C TRP A 326 -5.69 1.90 30.27
N ARG A 327 -6.05 0.85 29.54
CA ARG A 327 -5.47 -0.50 29.65
C ARG A 327 -4.09 -0.62 29.00
N THR A 328 -3.91 -0.01 27.82
CA THR A 328 -2.64 -0.12 27.10
C THR A 328 -1.65 0.96 27.56
N LYS A 329 -0.37 0.59 27.70
CA LYS A 329 0.68 1.57 28.01
C LYS A 329 0.91 2.49 26.81
N PRO A 330 0.88 3.82 26.98
CA PRO A 330 1.04 4.78 25.88
C PRO A 330 2.50 4.95 25.49
N GLU A 331 3.17 3.92 24.95
CA GLU A 331 4.55 4.03 24.49
C GLU A 331 4.63 4.43 23.01
N SER A 332 5.43 5.44 22.69
CA SER A 332 5.61 5.89 21.31
C SER A 332 6.65 5.06 20.56
N TRP A 333 6.43 4.85 19.25
CA TRP A 333 7.49 4.36 18.36
C TRP A 333 8.58 5.41 18.09
N ILE A 334 8.31 6.71 18.35
CA ILE A 334 9.30 7.80 18.29
C ILE A 334 10.22 7.74 19.50
N GLY A 335 9.64 7.47 20.67
CA GLY A 335 10.31 7.31 21.97
C GLY A 335 9.50 7.95 23.10
N GLY A 336 9.72 7.47 24.33
CA GLY A 336 9.00 7.95 25.50
C GLY A 336 7.51 7.61 25.56
N ARG A 337 6.84 8.18 26.56
CA ARG A 337 5.38 8.13 26.73
C ARG A 337 4.69 9.09 25.74
N VAL A 338 3.58 8.66 25.15
CA VAL A 338 2.66 9.50 24.37
C VAL A 338 1.71 10.24 25.32
N GLY A 339 1.89 11.53 25.56
CA GLY A 339 0.94 12.40 26.24
C GLY A 339 -0.03 13.10 25.28
N VAL A 340 -1.15 13.59 25.80
CA VAL A 340 -2.04 14.54 25.09
C VAL A 340 -2.14 15.78 25.94
N LEU A 341 -1.71 16.92 25.39
CA LEU A 341 -1.71 18.16 26.16
C LEU A 341 -3.15 18.63 26.43
N ALA A 342 -3.42 19.08 27.66
CA ALA A 342 -4.62 19.83 27.99
C ALA A 342 -4.33 21.14 28.72
N ASN A 343 -3.54 21.14 29.79
CA ASN A 343 -3.24 22.38 30.52
C ASN A 343 -1.73 22.59 30.63
N PRO A 344 -1.19 23.73 30.17
CA PRO A 344 0.21 24.06 30.38
C PRO A 344 0.48 24.27 31.87
N GLN A 345 1.64 23.81 32.32
CA GLN A 345 2.14 23.97 33.70
C GLN A 345 2.99 25.22 33.86
N SER A 346 3.59 25.71 32.78
CA SER A 346 4.46 26.89 32.80
C SER A 346 3.70 28.21 32.96
N LEU A 347 2.38 28.20 32.74
CA LEU A 347 1.56 29.41 32.71
C LEU A 347 0.76 29.58 33.99
N ASN A 348 0.67 30.81 34.48
CA ASN A 348 -0.30 31.17 35.51
C ASN A 348 -1.67 31.39 34.87
N LEU A 349 -2.66 30.61 35.30
CA LEU A 349 -4.04 30.61 34.79
C LEU A 349 -5.05 31.14 35.81
N ASP A 350 -4.60 31.73 36.92
CA ASP A 350 -5.47 32.16 38.02
C ASP A 350 -6.33 33.37 37.65
N GLU A 351 -5.82 34.23 36.76
CA GLU A 351 -6.53 35.41 36.24
C GLU A 351 -7.32 35.15 34.95
N LEU A 352 -7.32 33.91 34.45
CA LEU A 352 -8.08 33.56 33.26
C LEU A 352 -9.56 33.37 33.60
N ALA A 353 -10.39 34.32 33.16
CA ALA A 353 -11.83 34.34 33.45
C ALA A 353 -12.56 33.09 32.94
N GLU A 354 -12.33 32.71 31.69
CA GLU A 354 -12.95 31.53 31.06
C GLU A 354 -11.88 30.55 30.59
N ARG A 355 -11.83 29.37 31.24
CA ARG A 355 -10.86 28.33 30.89
C ARG A 355 -11.39 27.48 29.74
N PRO A 356 -10.66 27.36 28.62
CA PRO A 356 -11.05 26.44 27.56
C PRO A 356 -10.96 24.98 28.06
N PRO A 357 -11.71 24.05 27.46
CA PRO A 357 -11.66 22.63 27.85
C PRO A 357 -10.29 21.98 27.61
N SER A 358 -9.48 22.58 26.71
CA SER A 358 -8.10 22.19 26.46
C SER A 358 -7.34 23.34 25.81
N PHE A 359 -6.09 23.53 26.23
CA PHE A 359 -5.10 24.43 25.63
C PHE A 359 -4.30 23.79 24.49
N ALA A 360 -4.49 22.50 24.17
CA ALA A 360 -3.77 21.87 23.05
C ALA A 360 -3.93 22.63 21.73
N PRO A 361 -5.13 23.13 21.35
CA PRO A 361 -5.31 23.95 20.16
C PRO A 361 -4.66 25.34 20.26
N PHE A 362 -4.34 25.80 21.46
CA PHE A 362 -3.75 27.11 21.73
C PHE A 362 -2.22 27.10 21.76
N ALA A 363 -1.57 25.95 21.57
CA ALA A 363 -0.10 25.83 21.69
C ALA A 363 0.65 26.81 20.77
N GLU A 364 0.25 26.95 19.50
CA GLU A 364 0.84 27.94 18.59
C GLU A 364 0.59 29.38 19.08
N ALA A 365 -0.65 29.70 19.51
CA ALA A 365 -1.01 31.02 20.04
C ALA A 365 -0.21 31.40 21.30
N ILE A 366 -0.02 30.46 22.22
CA ILE A 366 0.82 30.62 23.40
C ILE A 366 2.27 30.87 22.96
N GLY A 367 2.78 30.09 22.00
CA GLY A 367 4.12 30.28 21.44
C GLY A 367 4.35 31.67 20.82
N LEU A 368 3.33 32.21 20.16
CA LEU A 368 3.32 33.58 19.62
C LEU A 368 3.32 34.64 20.73
N ALA A 369 2.51 34.46 21.77
CA ALA A 369 2.45 35.37 22.91
C ALA A 369 3.78 35.37 23.69
N LEU A 370 4.37 34.19 23.94
CA LEU A 370 5.71 34.06 24.54
C LEU A 370 6.78 34.77 23.69
N HIS A 371 6.67 34.68 22.36
CA HIS A 371 7.54 35.44 21.46
C HIS A 371 7.38 36.94 21.65
N ALA A 372 6.14 37.44 21.69
CA ALA A 372 5.86 38.87 21.86
C ALA A 372 6.33 39.42 23.22
N LEU A 373 6.31 38.59 24.27
CA LEU A 373 6.84 38.89 25.61
C LEU A 373 8.38 38.89 25.68
N GLY A 374 9.07 38.35 24.67
CA GLY A 374 10.51 38.17 24.69
C GLY A 374 10.98 36.96 25.49
N LEU A 375 10.09 36.00 25.76
CA LEU A 375 10.37 34.73 26.44
C LEU A 375 10.58 33.57 25.46
N SER A 376 10.86 33.88 24.18
CA SER A 376 11.09 32.89 23.14
C SER A 376 12.52 32.34 23.13
N ARG A 377 12.66 31.06 22.78
CA ARG A 377 13.95 30.46 22.47
C ARG A 377 14.46 30.85 21.10
N ILE A 378 13.55 30.91 20.12
CA ILE A 378 13.80 31.46 18.79
C ILE A 378 13.11 32.82 18.71
N SER A 379 13.91 33.88 18.72
CA SER A 379 13.47 35.25 18.50
C SER A 379 13.58 35.64 17.02
N GLY A 380 12.80 36.62 16.58
CA GLY A 380 12.86 37.16 15.22
C GLY A 380 11.49 37.55 14.71
N ASN A 381 11.44 38.31 13.62
CA ASN A 381 10.19 38.79 13.06
C ASN A 381 10.30 38.80 11.53
N LEU A 382 9.31 38.23 10.84
CA LEU A 382 9.25 38.28 9.39
C LEU A 382 8.84 39.66 8.87
N LEU A 383 8.23 40.49 9.72
CA LEU A 383 7.94 41.88 9.38
C LEU A 383 9.23 42.69 9.27
N PRO A 384 9.30 43.65 8.34
CA PRO A 384 10.47 44.51 8.19
C PRO A 384 10.74 45.31 9.48
N LYS A 385 12.02 45.46 9.84
CA LYS A 385 12.43 46.25 11.01
C LYS A 385 11.94 47.70 10.86
N LYS A 386 11.06 48.16 11.75
CA LYS A 386 10.70 49.59 11.85
C LYS A 386 11.93 50.38 12.32
N GLY A 387 12.16 51.57 11.74
CA GLY A 387 13.34 52.40 12.01
C GLY A 387 13.56 52.78 13.48
N VAL A 388 14.76 53.28 13.78
CA VAL A 388 15.29 53.55 15.14
C VAL A 388 14.45 54.54 15.97
N MET A 389 13.58 55.34 15.34
CA MET A 389 12.67 56.28 16.02
C MET A 389 11.53 55.61 16.83
N SER A 390 11.34 54.29 16.75
CA SER A 390 10.29 53.59 17.53
C SER A 390 10.72 53.16 18.95
N LYS A 391 11.96 53.47 19.38
CA LYS A 391 12.52 53.05 20.69
C LYS A 391 12.14 53.95 21.89
N LEU A 392 11.44 55.06 21.68
CA LEU A 392 10.95 55.92 22.77
C LEU A 392 9.60 55.42 23.30
N GLY A 393 9.63 54.36 24.11
CA GLY A 393 8.40 53.79 24.67
C GLY A 393 8.64 52.75 25.77
N LEU A 394 9.55 53.05 26.71
CA LEU A 394 9.63 52.31 27.97
C LEU A 394 8.49 52.77 28.90
N GLY A 395 7.49 51.93 29.11
CA GLY A 395 6.44 52.20 30.10
C GLY A 395 5.33 51.16 30.15
N LYS A 396 5.21 50.52 31.32
CA LYS A 396 4.21 49.55 31.82
C LYS A 396 4.23 48.17 31.14
N SER A 397 3.94 47.12 31.92
CA SER A 397 3.84 45.74 31.43
C SER A 397 2.78 45.69 30.32
N LYS A 398 3.22 45.66 29.06
CA LYS A 398 2.31 45.65 27.93
C LYS A 398 1.86 44.22 27.74
N ALA A 399 0.59 43.96 28.04
CA ALA A 399 -0.04 42.72 27.63
C ALA A 399 0.17 42.52 26.12
N VAL A 400 0.19 41.26 25.71
CA VAL A 400 0.39 40.85 24.33
C VAL A 400 -0.68 39.87 23.92
N TRP A 401 -0.99 39.84 22.63
CA TRP A 401 -1.83 38.85 22.00
C TRP A 401 -0.98 37.96 21.09
N GLY A 402 -1.07 36.64 21.31
CA GLY A 402 -0.69 35.64 20.34
C GLY A 402 -1.93 35.10 19.65
N ILE A 403 -2.01 35.22 18.33
CA ILE A 403 -3.18 34.84 17.53
C ILE A 403 -2.77 33.82 16.45
N ASP A 404 -3.11 32.56 16.68
CA ASP A 404 -3.02 31.51 15.67
C ASP A 404 -4.25 31.57 14.75
N VAL A 405 -4.02 31.83 13.46
CA VAL A 405 -5.05 31.80 12.42
C VAL A 405 -4.84 30.56 11.56
N GLY A 406 -5.44 29.46 12.01
CA GLY A 406 -5.36 28.14 11.39
C GLY A 406 -6.48 27.87 10.37
N ALA A 407 -6.45 26.69 9.75
CA ALA A 407 -7.38 26.33 8.68
C ALA A 407 -8.82 26.08 9.18
N SER A 408 -9.01 25.63 10.42
CA SER A 408 -10.33 25.28 10.97
C SER A 408 -10.83 26.25 12.05
N GLY A 409 -10.04 27.25 12.42
CA GLY A 409 -10.35 28.15 13.52
C GLY A 409 -9.24 29.14 13.81
N ILE A 410 -9.58 30.16 14.59
CA ILE A 410 -8.64 31.13 15.16
C ILE A 410 -8.57 30.90 16.67
N HIS A 411 -7.35 30.86 17.21
CA HIS A 411 -7.08 30.74 18.64
C HIS A 411 -6.27 31.97 19.08
N ALA A 412 -6.78 32.72 20.05
CA ALA A 412 -6.15 33.93 20.55
C ALA A 412 -5.88 33.81 22.06
N ILE A 413 -4.68 34.18 22.48
CA ILE A 413 -4.25 34.17 23.88
C ILE A 413 -3.69 35.54 24.24
N LYS A 414 -4.22 36.12 25.32
CA LYS A 414 -3.69 37.35 25.92
C LYS A 414 -2.83 37.00 27.11
N MET A 415 -1.60 37.50 27.12
CA MET A 415 -0.65 37.25 28.21
C MET A 415 0.06 38.53 28.63
N ARG A 416 0.46 38.57 29.90
CA ARG A 416 1.39 39.57 30.42
C ARG A 416 2.44 38.91 31.30
N VAL A 417 3.46 39.68 31.62
CA VAL A 417 4.49 39.31 32.60
C VAL A 417 4.63 40.47 33.57
N GLU A 418 4.73 40.17 34.85
CA GLU A 418 4.99 41.17 35.88
C GLU A 418 6.44 41.63 35.83
N LYS A 419 6.68 42.89 36.23
CA LYS A 419 8.02 43.44 36.20
C LYS A 419 8.95 42.63 37.13
N GLY A 420 9.97 42.00 36.55
CA GLY A 420 10.95 41.20 37.31
C GLY A 420 10.55 39.74 37.55
N SER A 421 9.42 39.29 36.99
CA SER A 421 9.04 37.88 36.90
C SER A 421 9.30 37.38 35.48
N ASP A 422 9.56 36.08 35.33
CA ASP A 422 9.55 35.38 34.04
C ASP A 422 8.33 34.46 33.89
N GLN A 423 7.43 34.45 34.88
CA GLN A 423 6.20 33.66 34.85
C GLN A 423 5.12 34.40 34.06
N PRO A 424 4.66 33.85 32.93
CA PRO A 424 3.59 34.46 32.16
C PRO A 424 2.22 34.23 32.81
N ILE A 425 1.39 35.27 32.83
CA ILE A 425 0.01 35.24 33.31
C ILE A 425 -0.92 35.32 32.10
N VAL A 426 -1.84 34.37 32.00
CA VAL A 426 -2.86 34.33 30.94
C VAL A 426 -4.08 35.10 31.40
N GLU A 427 -4.42 36.17 30.67
CA GLU A 427 -5.57 37.03 30.99
C GLU A 427 -6.83 36.61 30.22
N ALA A 428 -6.67 36.12 28.99
CA ALA A 428 -7.79 35.75 28.13
C ALA A 428 -7.41 34.64 27.13
N ALA A 429 -8.39 33.81 26.79
CA ALA A 429 -8.29 32.77 25.78
C ALA A 429 -9.57 32.74 24.94
N HIS A 430 -9.47 33.05 23.64
CA HIS A 430 -10.61 33.13 22.73
C HIS A 430 -10.45 32.18 21.55
N ARG A 431 -11.57 31.60 21.11
CA ARG A 431 -11.59 30.65 20.00
C ARG A 431 -12.75 30.93 19.07
N VAL A 432 -12.44 31.20 17.80
CA VAL A 432 -13.43 31.35 16.73
C VAL A 432 -13.34 30.15 15.81
N GLU A 433 -14.37 29.30 15.79
CA GLU A 433 -14.42 28.17 14.85
C GLU A 433 -14.86 28.62 13.45
N LEU A 434 -14.24 28.01 12.42
CA LEU A 434 -14.70 28.12 11.04
C LEU A 434 -15.61 26.91 10.76
N LYS A 435 -16.87 27.19 10.42
CA LYS A 435 -17.84 26.14 10.01
C LYS A 435 -17.32 25.31 8.84
N ASN A 436 -16.70 25.99 7.87
CA ASN A 436 -16.00 25.38 6.74
C ASN A 436 -14.51 25.69 6.86
N PRO A 437 -13.66 24.68 7.13
CA PRO A 437 -12.21 24.87 7.13
C PRO A 437 -11.72 25.41 5.78
N THR A 438 -10.71 26.28 5.79
CA THR A 438 -10.17 26.92 4.57
C THR A 438 -9.49 25.93 3.62
N CYS A 439 -9.08 24.77 4.13
CA CYS A 439 -8.53 23.67 3.33
C CYS A 439 -9.60 22.80 2.65
N ARG A 440 -10.89 23.05 2.93
CA ARG A 440 -12.01 22.37 2.28
C ARG A 440 -12.41 23.15 1.03
N GLY A 441 -12.47 22.46 -0.11
CA GLY A 441 -13.03 23.06 -1.34
C GLY A 441 -14.48 23.49 -1.10
N GLY A 442 -14.80 24.74 -1.44
CA GLY A 442 -16.12 25.33 -1.18
C GLY A 442 -16.35 26.61 -1.98
N SER A 443 -17.52 27.23 -1.78
CA SER A 443 -17.92 28.45 -2.49
C SER A 443 -17.15 29.70 -2.03
N LYS A 444 -16.79 29.78 -0.75
CA LYS A 444 -15.96 30.83 -0.18
C LYS A 444 -14.50 30.40 -0.12
N SER A 445 -13.61 31.29 -0.51
CA SER A 445 -12.17 31.10 -0.45
C SER A 445 -11.60 31.42 0.95
N ALA A 446 -10.35 31.00 1.19
CA ALA A 446 -9.62 31.40 2.40
C ALA A 446 -9.53 32.93 2.57
N SER A 447 -9.47 33.68 1.47
CA SER A 447 -9.44 35.14 1.46
C SER A 447 -10.72 35.81 1.95
N GLU A 448 -11.83 35.08 2.02
CA GLU A 448 -13.10 35.57 2.57
C GLU A 448 -13.32 35.05 4.00
N LEU A 449 -13.09 33.75 4.20
CA LEU A 449 -13.37 33.09 5.48
C LEU A 449 -12.47 33.57 6.63
N ILE A 450 -11.20 33.87 6.34
CA ILE A 450 -10.25 34.33 7.36
C ILE A 450 -10.63 35.72 7.87
N PRO A 451 -10.81 36.76 7.02
CA PRO A 451 -11.25 38.07 7.48
C PRO A 451 -12.57 38.02 8.25
N GLU A 452 -13.58 37.27 7.78
CA GLU A 452 -14.86 37.10 8.49
C GLU A 452 -14.70 36.50 9.90
N ALA A 453 -13.78 35.54 10.06
CA ALA A 453 -13.49 34.96 11.36
C ALA A 453 -12.72 35.93 12.27
N ILE A 454 -11.84 36.75 11.71
CA ILE A 454 -11.13 37.78 12.47
C ILE A 454 -12.08 38.89 12.92
N THR A 455 -12.99 39.36 12.06
CA THR A 455 -14.00 40.36 12.44
C THR A 455 -14.81 39.88 13.64
N ARG A 456 -15.25 38.61 13.62
CA ARG A 456 -15.92 37.99 14.78
C ARG A 456 -15.05 37.93 16.03
N LEU A 457 -13.74 37.66 15.89
CA LEU A 457 -12.81 37.74 17.02
C LEU A 457 -12.75 39.17 17.58
N MET A 458 -12.67 40.19 16.71
CA MET A 458 -12.57 41.60 17.11
C MET A 458 -13.87 42.15 17.75
N GLU A 459 -15.01 41.48 17.56
CA GLU A 459 -16.25 41.77 18.31
C GLU A 459 -16.15 41.33 19.78
N GLU A 460 -15.30 40.34 20.09
CA GLU A 460 -15.13 39.76 21.42
C GLU A 460 -13.89 40.27 22.17
N VAL A 461 -12.87 40.77 21.47
CA VAL A 461 -11.58 41.15 22.08
C VAL A 461 -11.11 42.54 21.68
N ASP A 462 -10.49 43.23 22.64
CA ASP A 462 -9.76 44.47 22.38
C ASP A 462 -8.24 44.22 22.33
N VAL A 463 -7.65 44.56 21.19
CA VAL A 463 -6.20 44.42 20.93
C VAL A 463 -5.45 45.76 20.92
N SER A 464 -6.15 46.89 21.08
CA SER A 464 -5.63 48.24 20.82
C SER A 464 -4.39 48.61 21.64
N ASP A 465 -4.37 48.23 22.92
CA ASP A 465 -3.32 48.59 23.88
C ASP A 465 -2.26 47.48 24.07
N SER A 466 -2.25 46.47 23.19
CA SER A 466 -1.41 45.29 23.31
C SER A 466 -0.59 45.06 22.04
N LYS A 467 0.58 44.42 22.17
CA LYS A 467 1.30 43.96 20.97
C LYS A 467 0.59 42.75 20.39
N VAL A 468 0.45 42.68 19.07
CA VAL A 468 -0.23 41.55 18.40
C VAL A 468 0.73 40.76 17.52
N TYR A 469 0.89 39.48 17.82
CA TYR A 469 1.70 38.53 17.05
C TYR A 469 0.80 37.47 16.43
N ALA A 470 0.98 37.19 15.15
CA ALA A 470 0.24 36.18 14.42
C ALA A 470 1.15 35.17 13.72
N ASN A 471 0.60 34.02 13.32
CA ASN A 471 1.35 33.00 12.59
C ASN A 471 1.37 33.21 11.07
N LEU A 472 2.51 32.85 10.46
CA LEU A 472 2.58 32.43 9.07
C LEU A 472 2.41 30.90 9.00
N PRO A 473 1.43 30.37 8.24
CA PRO A 473 1.24 28.93 8.09
C PRO A 473 2.49 28.23 7.54
N ALA A 474 2.74 26.99 7.98
CA ALA A 474 3.96 26.25 7.62
C ALA A 474 4.11 26.02 6.10
N CYS A 475 3.00 25.86 5.38
CA CYS A 475 2.99 25.68 3.91
C CYS A 475 3.32 26.96 3.11
N GLU A 476 3.23 28.13 3.75
CA GLU A 476 3.54 29.42 3.12
C GLU A 476 5.02 29.82 3.30
N GLY A 477 5.77 29.08 4.12
CA GLY A 477 7.18 29.32 4.40
C GLY A 477 8.06 28.13 4.06
N ILE A 478 9.37 28.34 4.18
CA ILE A 478 10.38 27.30 4.07
C ILE A 478 11.25 27.30 5.33
N ALA A 479 11.49 26.12 5.89
CA ALA A 479 12.41 25.96 7.00
C ALA A 479 13.51 24.96 6.67
N ARG A 480 14.71 25.23 7.19
CA ARG A 480 15.89 24.38 7.05
C ARG A 480 16.60 24.33 8.41
N CYS A 481 16.93 23.12 8.83
CA CYS A 481 17.78 22.88 9.99
C CYS A 481 19.11 22.30 9.50
N CYS A 482 20.23 22.78 10.03
CA CYS A 482 21.56 22.27 9.73
C CYS A 482 22.49 22.43 10.93
N GLU A 483 23.75 22.05 10.77
CA GLU A 483 24.77 22.17 11.81
C GLU A 483 25.96 22.94 11.25
N LEU A 484 26.35 24.03 11.93
CA LEU A 484 27.56 24.78 11.64
C LEU A 484 28.75 24.19 12.41
N PRO A 485 30.00 24.43 11.99
CA PRO A 485 31.18 24.13 12.81
C PRO A 485 31.14 24.84 14.19
N PRO A 486 31.86 24.34 15.21
CA PRO A 486 31.94 24.92 16.56
C PRO A 486 32.78 26.21 16.59
N VAL A 487 32.30 27.24 15.89
CA VAL A 487 32.99 28.54 15.77
C VAL A 487 32.34 29.59 16.66
N LYS A 488 33.10 30.66 16.92
CA LYS A 488 32.62 31.84 17.66
C LYS A 488 31.45 32.50 16.92
N ASP A 489 30.61 33.23 17.64
CA ASP A 489 29.36 33.80 17.11
C ASP A 489 29.56 34.62 15.83
N LYS A 490 30.59 35.47 15.77
CA LYS A 490 30.91 36.27 14.59
C LYS A 490 31.19 35.43 13.34
N ASP A 491 31.83 34.28 13.49
CA ASP A 491 32.12 33.39 12.37
C ASP A 491 30.88 32.56 12.01
N ALA A 492 30.09 32.15 13.00
CA ALA A 492 28.81 31.47 12.78
C ALA A 492 27.82 32.37 12.01
N GLU A 493 27.76 33.67 12.33
CA GLU A 493 26.98 34.69 11.62
C GLU A 493 27.38 34.85 10.16
N ARG A 494 28.65 34.63 9.81
CA ARG A 494 29.11 34.65 8.40
C ARG A 494 28.76 33.36 7.68
N LEU A 495 28.90 32.23 8.36
CA LEU A 495 28.58 30.93 7.78
C LEU A 495 27.09 30.77 7.52
N ILE A 496 26.23 31.29 8.42
CA ILE A 496 24.78 31.22 8.21
C ILE A 496 24.33 31.98 6.96
N GLU A 497 24.96 33.10 6.59
CA GLU A 497 24.65 33.78 5.32
C GLU A 497 24.91 32.89 4.11
N THR A 498 25.95 32.06 4.17
CA THR A 498 26.28 31.09 3.12
C THR A 498 25.29 29.93 3.12
N GLU A 499 24.98 29.35 4.29
CA GLU A 499 24.00 28.28 4.43
C GLU A 499 22.59 28.71 3.96
N VAL A 500 22.18 29.95 4.26
CA VAL A 500 20.92 30.53 3.78
C VAL A 500 20.91 30.56 2.25
N LYS A 501 21.95 31.10 1.61
CA LYS A 501 22.05 31.16 0.15
C LYS A 501 22.03 29.78 -0.52
N THR A 502 22.62 28.78 0.13
CA THR A 502 22.71 27.42 -0.43
C THR A 502 21.42 26.61 -0.22
N ARG A 503 20.73 26.78 0.92
CA ARG A 503 19.59 25.92 1.30
C ARG A 503 18.22 26.55 1.11
N ILE A 504 18.13 27.87 1.06
CA ILE A 504 16.87 28.60 0.89
C ILE A 504 16.75 29.05 -0.58
N PRO A 505 15.79 28.50 -1.34
CA PRO A 505 15.57 28.83 -2.74
C PRO A 505 14.78 30.14 -2.91
N ILE A 506 15.20 31.21 -2.22
CA ILE A 506 14.61 32.56 -2.28
C ILE A 506 15.76 33.55 -2.43
N SER A 507 15.62 34.53 -3.33
CA SER A 507 16.64 35.55 -3.53
C SER A 507 16.76 36.46 -2.30
N SER A 508 17.95 36.98 -2.02
CA SER A 508 18.21 37.86 -0.86
C SER A 508 17.30 39.09 -0.82
N ASP A 509 16.94 39.63 -1.99
CA ASP A 509 16.15 40.85 -2.09
C ASP A 509 14.66 40.64 -1.75
N ASP A 510 14.16 39.41 -1.90
CA ASP A 510 12.79 39.02 -1.55
C ASP A 510 12.73 38.21 -0.24
N LEU A 511 13.84 38.02 0.45
CA LEU A 511 13.91 37.16 1.63
C LEU A 511 13.44 37.89 2.91
N ALA A 512 12.45 37.30 3.59
CA ALA A 512 12.18 37.54 5.00
C ALA A 512 12.65 36.31 5.79
N LEU A 513 13.46 36.50 6.84
CA LEU A 513 14.20 35.41 7.49
C LEU A 513 14.23 35.56 9.01
N ILE A 514 13.97 34.45 9.70
CA ILE A 514 14.26 34.23 11.11
C ILE A 514 15.37 33.18 11.20
N THR A 515 16.41 33.46 11.99
CA THR A 515 17.49 32.50 12.26
C THR A 515 17.63 32.29 13.75
N TRP A 516 18.02 31.07 14.11
CA TRP A 516 18.47 30.72 15.45
C TRP A 516 19.71 29.86 15.33
N ILE A 517 20.76 30.21 16.08
CA ILE A 517 22.00 29.46 16.17
C ILE A 517 22.14 29.01 17.61
N ALA A 518 22.35 27.72 17.83
CA ALA A 518 22.61 27.17 19.15
C ALA A 518 23.81 27.90 19.80
N PRO A 519 23.75 28.23 21.10
CA PRO A 519 24.88 28.81 21.81
C PRO A 519 26.13 27.92 21.71
N LEU A 520 27.30 28.54 21.53
CA LEU A 520 28.57 27.80 21.57
C LEU A 520 28.80 27.26 22.98
N GLN A 521 28.95 25.94 23.12
CA GLN A 521 29.31 25.32 24.39
C GLN A 521 30.83 25.30 24.60
N LYS A 522 31.30 25.72 25.78
CA LYS A 522 32.73 25.77 26.11
C LYS A 522 33.34 24.37 26.15
N GLY A 523 34.50 24.20 25.51
CA GLY A 523 35.21 22.91 25.43
C GLY A 523 34.59 21.90 24.47
N ASN A 524 33.53 22.28 23.76
CA ASN A 524 32.79 21.36 22.91
C ASN A 524 33.28 21.41 21.46
N THR A 525 33.55 20.24 20.86
CA THR A 525 33.90 20.08 19.44
C THR A 525 32.68 19.78 18.56
N VAL A 526 31.49 19.62 19.15
CA VAL A 526 30.23 19.41 18.43
C VAL A 526 29.82 20.70 17.72
N GLY A 527 29.33 20.58 16.49
CA GLY A 527 28.84 21.72 15.73
C GLY A 527 27.64 22.41 16.40
N ARG A 528 27.26 23.55 15.83
CA ARG A 528 26.20 24.42 16.32
C ARG A 528 24.94 24.20 15.47
N PRO A 529 23.91 23.55 15.99
CA PRO A 529 22.61 23.46 15.34
C PRO A 529 22.06 24.84 14.96
N VAL A 530 21.46 24.92 13.78
CA VAL A 530 20.88 26.14 13.22
C VAL A 530 19.48 25.86 12.73
N VAL A 531 18.56 26.80 12.98
CA VAL A 531 17.24 26.88 12.36
C VAL A 531 17.20 28.13 11.47
N MET A 532 16.78 27.95 10.22
CA MET A 532 16.48 29.03 9.28
C MET A 532 15.03 28.88 8.84
N ALA A 533 14.19 29.87 9.13
CA ALA A 533 12.81 29.91 8.69
C ALA A 533 12.56 31.17 7.85
N ALA A 534 12.13 30.97 6.61
CA ALA A 534 12.08 32.01 5.60
C ALA A 534 10.74 32.02 4.85
N ALA A 535 10.43 33.17 4.28
CA ALA A 535 9.33 33.36 3.34
C ALA A 535 9.71 34.49 2.36
N THR A 536 8.98 34.60 1.26
CA THR A 536 9.12 35.78 0.39
C THR A 536 8.48 36.99 1.05
N LYS A 537 8.99 38.21 0.78
CA LYS A 537 8.39 39.45 1.27
C LYS A 537 6.97 39.61 0.72
N LEU A 538 6.71 39.12 -0.49
CA LEU A 538 5.35 39.08 -1.06
C LEU A 538 4.40 38.21 -0.24
N THR A 539 4.81 37.00 0.16
CA THR A 539 3.99 36.12 1.01
C THR A 539 3.73 36.76 2.37
N VAL A 540 4.75 37.38 2.98
CA VAL A 540 4.59 38.12 4.24
C VAL A 540 3.58 39.26 4.08
N SER A 541 3.69 40.08 3.02
CA SER A 541 2.75 41.17 2.76
C SER A 541 1.33 40.64 2.58
N ARG A 542 1.13 39.61 1.74
CA ARG A 542 -0.20 39.02 1.50
C ARG A 542 -0.83 38.50 2.78
N ARG A 543 -0.06 37.85 3.65
CA ARG A 543 -0.54 37.38 4.95
C ARG A 543 -0.93 38.55 5.86
N VAL A 544 -0.11 39.60 5.93
CA VAL A 544 -0.42 40.80 6.72
C VAL A 544 -1.67 41.49 6.21
N ASP A 545 -1.80 41.66 4.89
CA ASP A 545 -2.96 42.30 4.26
C ASP A 545 -4.23 41.49 4.53
N LEU A 546 -4.17 40.17 4.35
CA LEU A 546 -5.30 39.27 4.64
C LEU A 546 -5.79 39.40 6.09
N LEU A 547 -4.87 39.40 7.05
CA LEU A 547 -5.20 39.54 8.47
C LEU A 547 -5.70 40.97 8.78
N GLY A 548 -5.15 41.98 8.09
CA GLY A 548 -5.52 43.39 8.20
C GLY A 548 -6.92 43.70 7.67
N ILE A 549 -7.41 43.01 6.64
CA ILE A 549 -8.79 43.13 6.15
C ILE A 549 -9.80 42.80 7.27
N GLY A 550 -9.47 41.83 8.13
CA GLY A 550 -10.28 41.49 9.31
C GLY A 550 -10.12 42.45 10.50
N GLY A 551 -9.21 43.43 10.42
CA GLY A 551 -8.97 44.44 11.45
C GLY A 551 -7.72 44.23 12.31
N LEU A 552 -6.94 43.15 12.11
CA LEU A 552 -5.72 42.92 12.89
C LEU A 552 -4.56 43.80 12.43
N LYS A 553 -4.00 44.57 13.36
CA LYS A 553 -2.74 45.31 13.16
C LYS A 553 -1.61 44.54 13.83
N LEU A 554 -0.68 44.02 13.05
CA LEU A 554 0.37 43.14 13.56
C LEU A 554 1.64 43.91 13.96
N ASP A 555 2.17 43.53 15.12
CA ASP A 555 3.53 43.87 15.56
C ASP A 555 4.55 42.77 15.21
N GLY A 556 4.07 41.54 15.02
CA GLY A 556 4.92 40.42 14.63
C GLY A 556 4.21 39.36 13.80
N LEU A 557 4.98 38.78 12.88
CA LEU A 557 4.59 37.62 12.10
C LEU A 557 5.67 36.54 12.25
N VAL A 558 5.29 35.35 12.72
CA VAL A 558 6.20 34.26 13.06
C VAL A 558 5.73 32.96 12.41
N PRO A 559 6.59 32.14 11.80
CA PRO A 559 6.19 30.84 11.27
C PRO A 559 5.60 29.91 12.35
N SER A 560 4.52 29.20 12.03
CA SER A 560 3.85 28.24 12.92
C SER A 560 4.81 27.30 13.68
N PRO A 561 5.79 26.61 13.03
CA PRO A 561 6.67 25.69 13.76
C PRO A 561 7.61 26.39 14.74
N ILE A 562 7.97 27.66 14.48
CA ILE A 562 8.79 28.47 15.39
C ILE A 562 7.98 28.86 16.62
N ALA A 563 6.71 29.25 16.44
CA ALA A 563 5.81 29.49 17.56
C ALA A 563 5.65 28.22 18.41
N LEU A 564 5.43 27.06 17.78
CA LEU A 564 5.35 25.78 18.46
C LEU A 564 6.63 25.43 19.22
N ALA A 565 7.81 25.68 18.63
CA ALA A 565 9.10 25.48 19.29
C ALA A 565 9.29 26.39 20.51
N ASN A 566 8.80 27.63 20.46
CA ASN A 566 8.82 28.55 21.59
C ASN A 566 7.89 28.11 22.71
N PHE A 567 6.68 27.63 22.37
CA PHE A 567 5.80 27.00 23.34
C PHE A 567 6.49 25.80 24.01
N ALA A 568 7.05 24.89 23.22
CA ALA A 568 7.72 23.69 23.71
C ALA A 568 8.90 24.02 24.65
N ALA A 569 9.74 24.97 24.25
CA ALA A 569 10.91 25.39 25.00
C ALA A 569 10.55 25.96 26.38
N HIS A 570 9.43 26.68 26.47
CA HIS A 570 8.98 27.28 27.72
C HIS A 570 8.21 26.27 28.59
N GLU A 571 7.25 25.54 28.00
CA GLU A 571 6.39 24.61 28.72
C GLU A 571 7.14 23.41 29.29
N PHE A 572 8.16 22.90 28.59
CA PHE A 572 8.95 21.73 28.99
C PHE A 572 10.38 22.11 29.38
N SER A 573 10.56 23.30 29.95
CA SER A 573 11.87 23.82 30.31
C SER A 573 12.64 22.92 31.28
N GLU A 574 11.96 22.13 32.11
CA GLU A 574 12.59 21.17 33.03
C GLU A 574 13.27 19.99 32.31
N LEU A 575 12.77 19.60 31.13
CA LEU A 575 13.39 18.57 30.28
C LEU A 575 14.48 19.16 29.39
N LEU A 576 14.33 20.44 29.03
CA LEU A 576 15.16 21.13 28.05
C LEU A 576 16.25 22.01 28.68
N ALA A 577 16.30 22.12 30.00
CA ALA A 577 17.38 22.77 30.72
C ALA A 577 18.70 21.99 30.53
N PRO A 578 19.83 22.67 30.34
CA PRO A 578 21.12 22.00 30.36
C PRO A 578 21.34 21.33 31.73
N PRO A 579 21.98 20.14 31.78
CA PRO A 579 22.22 19.45 33.04
C PRO A 579 22.98 20.38 34.01
N ALA A 580 22.45 20.52 35.22
CA ALA A 580 23.02 21.43 36.21
C ALA A 580 24.48 21.06 36.50
N ASP A 581 25.37 22.00 36.27
CA ASP A 581 26.78 21.91 36.61
C ASP A 581 26.91 21.77 38.13
N LYS A 582 27.12 20.55 38.64
CA LYS A 582 27.28 20.27 40.08
C LYS A 582 28.56 20.90 40.68
N SER A 583 29.31 21.67 39.89
CA SER A 583 30.52 22.40 40.28
C SER A 583 30.25 23.77 40.94
N ALA A 584 29.02 24.29 40.91
CA ALA A 584 28.67 25.50 41.65
C ALA A 584 28.35 25.23 43.15
N LYS A 585 29.26 24.57 43.86
CA LYS A 585 29.20 24.51 45.34
C LYS A 585 29.67 25.85 45.93
N LYS A 586 28.74 26.50 46.63
CA LYS A 586 28.94 27.33 47.84
C LYS A 586 30.35 27.87 48.07
N LYS A 587 30.55 29.17 47.82
CA LYS A 587 31.50 29.97 48.60
C LYS A 587 30.98 30.05 50.04
N SER A 588 31.41 29.13 50.90
CA SER A 588 31.43 29.34 52.35
C SER A 588 32.88 29.48 52.81
N LYS A 589 33.19 30.65 53.36
CA LYS A 589 34.40 30.93 54.14
C LYS A 589 34.58 29.85 55.21
N THR A 590 35.70 29.15 55.16
CA THR A 590 36.69 29.00 56.25
C THR A 590 37.80 28.11 55.71
N GLY A 591 39.04 28.62 55.79
CA GLY A 591 40.22 27.92 55.28
C GLY A 591 40.62 26.76 56.18
N GLU A 592 41.13 25.71 55.54
CA GLU A 592 42.24 24.91 56.03
C GLU A 592 42.79 24.11 54.85
N GLU A 593 44.08 24.31 54.57
CA GLU A 593 44.83 23.64 53.52
C GLU A 593 45.11 22.20 53.94
N ARG A 594 44.72 21.24 53.09
CA ARG A 594 45.39 19.93 53.00
C ARG A 594 45.54 19.55 51.55
N SER A 595 46.79 19.46 51.14
CA SER A 595 47.28 18.82 49.92
C SER A 595 47.01 17.33 50.01
N ASP A 596 46.26 16.78 49.05
CA ASP A 596 46.46 15.40 48.62
C ASP A 596 46.32 15.34 47.10
N ASP A 597 47.38 14.82 46.51
CA ASP A 597 47.68 14.72 45.10
C ASP A 597 47.06 13.43 44.57
N SER A 598 45.96 13.55 43.83
CA SER A 598 45.45 12.50 42.94
C SER A 598 44.64 13.17 41.83
N SER A 599 45.38 13.69 40.85
CA SER A 599 44.85 14.15 39.56
C SER A 599 44.43 12.93 38.72
N GLU A 600 43.22 12.45 38.96
CA GLU A 600 42.47 11.76 37.91
C GLU A 600 41.64 12.83 37.20
N ASP A 601 42.20 13.32 36.08
CA ASP A 601 41.54 14.13 35.07
C ASP A 601 40.32 13.37 34.49
N GLU A 602 39.19 13.41 35.19
CA GLU A 602 37.87 13.17 34.59
C GLU A 602 37.47 14.42 33.78
N SER A 603 38.25 14.69 32.73
CA SER A 603 37.85 15.61 31.68
C SER A 603 36.63 15.02 30.97
N PHE A 604 35.48 15.66 31.13
CA PHE A 604 34.25 15.31 30.42
C PHE A 604 34.47 15.55 28.92
N SER A 605 34.96 14.52 28.22
CA SER A 605 35.14 14.52 26.78
C SER A 605 33.79 14.34 26.11
N ALA A 606 33.12 15.47 25.83
CA ALA A 606 31.92 15.50 24.99
C ALA A 606 32.35 15.30 23.53
N THR A 607 32.51 14.05 23.12
CA THR A 607 32.50 13.68 21.71
C THR A 607 31.13 13.99 21.11
N SER A 608 31.06 14.05 19.77
CA SER A 608 29.86 14.27 18.94
C SER A 608 28.71 13.25 19.09
N SER A 609 28.65 12.53 20.21
CA SER A 609 27.82 11.34 20.45
C SER A 609 27.10 11.31 21.79
N SER A 610 27.15 12.35 22.64
CA SER A 610 26.34 12.34 23.87
C SER A 610 24.86 12.54 23.53
N LYS A 611 24.04 11.52 23.81
CA LYS A 611 22.59 11.58 23.71
C LYS A 611 22.06 12.75 24.55
N GLN A 612 21.21 13.58 23.95
CA GLN A 612 20.59 14.76 24.55
C GLN A 612 19.12 14.46 24.83
N PRO A 613 18.60 14.81 26.02
CA PRO A 613 17.18 14.65 26.30
C PRO A 613 16.37 15.47 25.29
N THR A 614 15.40 14.82 24.66
CA THR A 614 14.62 15.41 23.57
C THR A 614 13.13 15.20 23.80
N LEU A 615 12.36 16.24 23.54
CA LEU A 615 10.92 16.22 23.46
C LEU A 615 10.48 16.08 22.00
N ALA A 616 9.54 15.18 21.74
CA ALA A 616 8.82 15.13 20.47
C ALA A 616 7.41 15.73 20.64
N LEU A 617 7.06 16.72 19.82
CA LEU A 617 5.70 17.24 19.70
C LEU A 617 5.13 16.90 18.34
N ILE A 618 3.92 16.34 18.33
CA ILE A 618 3.13 16.06 17.12
C ILE A 618 1.88 16.93 17.15
N ASP A 619 1.90 18.04 16.42
CA ASP A 619 0.75 18.90 16.24
C ASP A 619 -0.05 18.45 15.01
N ALA A 620 -1.21 17.85 15.25
CA ALA A 620 -2.08 17.31 14.20
C ALA A 620 -3.37 18.13 14.09
N GLY A 621 -3.36 19.06 13.12
CA GLY A 621 -4.46 19.98 12.82
C GLY A 621 -5.40 19.47 11.73
N ALA A 622 -6.20 20.38 11.16
CA ALA A 622 -7.17 20.05 10.10
C ALA A 622 -6.49 19.79 8.74
N SER A 623 -5.52 20.63 8.35
CA SER A 623 -4.87 20.56 7.04
C SER A 623 -3.42 20.06 7.07
N LYS A 624 -2.78 20.06 8.24
CA LYS A 624 -1.35 19.75 8.39
C LYS A 624 -1.09 18.96 9.66
N THR A 625 -0.01 18.20 9.64
CA THR A 625 0.59 17.56 10.80
C THR A 625 2.07 17.96 10.89
N THR A 626 2.48 18.51 12.03
CA THR A 626 3.86 18.98 12.28
C THR A 626 4.54 18.08 13.30
N MET A 627 5.72 17.58 12.97
CA MET A 627 6.64 16.97 13.92
C MET A 627 7.67 18.00 14.33
N LEU A 628 7.86 18.18 15.63
CA LEU A 628 8.90 19.01 16.24
C LEU A 628 9.69 18.15 17.22
N LEU A 629 11.00 18.08 17.02
CA LEU A 629 11.96 17.51 17.97
C LEU A 629 12.79 18.66 18.56
N ILE A 630 12.80 18.75 19.88
CA ILE A 630 13.52 19.82 20.59
C ILE A 630 14.32 19.25 21.75
N SER A 631 15.61 19.60 21.79
CA SER A 631 16.56 19.25 22.85
C SER A 631 17.17 20.53 23.45
N PRO A 632 17.99 20.47 24.50
CA PRO A 632 18.69 21.65 25.03
C PRO A 632 19.54 22.42 24.00
N VAL A 633 20.01 21.73 22.95
CA VAL A 633 20.95 22.30 21.97
C VAL A 633 20.42 22.36 20.54
N SER A 634 19.36 21.62 20.22
CA SER A 634 18.86 21.49 18.85
C SER A 634 17.35 21.65 18.75
N ILE A 635 16.92 22.13 17.60
CA ILE A 635 15.51 22.20 17.21
C ILE A 635 15.44 21.67 15.78
N TRP A 636 14.55 20.71 15.55
CA TRP A 636 14.25 20.18 14.23
C TRP A 636 12.74 20.09 14.08
N PHE A 637 12.21 20.52 12.93
CA PHE A 637 10.81 20.35 12.66
C PHE A 637 10.55 20.17 11.18
N TRP A 638 9.44 19.52 10.88
CA TRP A 638 8.89 19.41 9.54
C TRP A 638 7.38 19.29 9.60
N SER A 639 6.71 19.87 8.60
CA SER A 639 5.25 19.78 8.46
C SER A 639 4.91 19.01 7.19
N HIS A 640 3.92 18.13 7.29
CA HIS A 640 3.30 17.48 6.15
C HIS A 640 1.86 17.98 5.99
N GLU A 641 1.46 18.31 4.76
CA GLU A 641 0.15 18.82 4.39
C GLU A 641 -0.90 17.70 4.32
N SER A 642 -1.13 17.06 5.46
CA SER A 642 -2.22 16.11 5.68
C SER A 642 -2.68 16.23 7.13
N GLY A 643 -3.98 16.14 7.34
CA GLY A 643 -4.59 16.38 8.65
C GLY A 643 -5.99 15.81 8.78
N GLY A 644 -6.73 16.30 9.77
CA GLY A 644 -8.06 15.80 10.10
C GLY A 644 -9.10 15.96 8.99
N GLU A 645 -8.93 16.88 8.04
CA GLU A 645 -9.87 17.08 6.91
C GLU A 645 -9.84 15.91 5.93
N ASP A 646 -8.70 15.25 5.73
CA ASP A 646 -8.60 14.05 4.90
C ASP A 646 -9.51 12.93 5.43
N ILE A 647 -9.58 12.81 6.76
CA ILE A 647 -10.45 11.86 7.44
C ILE A 647 -11.92 12.28 7.29
N THR A 648 -12.23 13.58 7.39
CA THR A 648 -13.58 14.10 7.18
C THR A 648 -14.10 13.78 5.78
N ALA A 649 -13.26 13.96 4.76
CA ALA A 649 -13.60 13.63 3.38
C ALA A 649 -13.87 12.12 3.18
N VAL A 650 -13.10 11.26 3.84
CA VAL A 650 -13.31 9.80 3.84
C VAL A 650 -14.64 9.45 4.49
N VAL A 651 -14.91 9.98 5.69
CA VAL A 651 -16.17 9.73 6.41
C VAL A 651 -17.35 10.20 5.56
N ALA A 652 -17.33 11.44 5.07
CA ALA A 652 -18.40 12.01 4.25
C ALA A 652 -18.72 11.15 3.03
N ARG A 653 -17.68 10.67 2.32
CA ARG A 653 -17.84 9.80 1.15
C ARG A 653 -18.48 8.47 1.49
N ARG A 654 -18.01 7.82 2.56
CA ARG A 654 -18.50 6.49 2.97
C ARG A 654 -19.91 6.53 3.56
N THR A 655 -20.19 7.53 4.40
CA THR A 655 -21.52 7.69 5.03
C THR A 655 -22.52 8.41 4.13
N LYS A 656 -22.07 8.97 2.99
CA LYS A 656 -22.89 9.78 2.06
C LYS A 656 -23.56 10.96 2.77
N THR A 657 -22.84 11.60 3.69
CA THR A 657 -23.33 12.77 4.46
C THR A 657 -22.58 14.04 4.08
N THR A 658 -23.04 15.19 4.57
CA THR A 658 -22.31 16.45 4.41
C THR A 658 -20.96 16.41 5.13
N ALA A 659 -20.02 17.29 4.73
CA ALA A 659 -18.73 17.40 5.41
C ALA A 659 -18.86 17.89 6.86
N GLU A 660 -19.90 18.66 7.19
CA GLU A 660 -20.19 19.10 8.55
C GLU A 660 -20.63 17.93 9.43
N ASP A 661 -21.59 17.13 8.96
CA ASP A 661 -22.03 15.92 9.67
C ASP A 661 -20.90 14.89 9.79
N ALA A 662 -20.05 14.79 8.76
CA ALA A 662 -18.89 13.92 8.76
C ALA A 662 -17.82 14.37 9.75
N GLU A 663 -17.59 15.67 9.94
CA GLU A 663 -16.66 16.19 10.96
C GLU A 663 -17.11 15.78 12.37
N GLN A 664 -18.42 15.87 12.65
CA GLN A 664 -19.00 15.42 13.91
C GLN A 664 -18.90 13.89 14.07
N SER A 665 -19.27 13.14 13.01
CA SER A 665 -19.27 11.68 13.00
C SER A 665 -17.86 11.09 13.11
N LYS A 666 -16.85 11.74 12.53
CA LYS A 666 -15.43 11.37 12.67
C LYS A 666 -14.99 11.35 14.14
N ARG A 667 -15.45 12.31 14.94
CA ARG A 667 -15.18 12.38 16.38
C ARG A 667 -16.10 11.46 17.19
N ASN A 668 -17.15 10.94 16.57
CA ASN A 668 -18.16 10.10 17.21
C ASN A 668 -18.56 8.92 16.31
N LEU A 669 -17.65 7.97 16.07
CA LEU A 669 -17.97 6.79 15.25
C LEU A 669 -19.20 6.02 15.78
N ALA A 670 -19.51 6.12 17.08
CA ALA A 670 -20.70 5.52 17.65
C ALA A 670 -22.02 6.04 17.03
N SER A 671 -22.07 7.23 16.41
CA SER A 671 -23.27 7.71 15.71
C SER A 671 -23.44 7.17 14.29
N ILE A 672 -22.40 6.58 13.69
CA ILE A 672 -22.46 6.03 12.33
C ILE A 672 -23.21 4.70 12.36
N GLN A 673 -24.12 4.45 11.41
CA GLN A 673 -24.91 3.20 11.38
C GLN A 673 -24.03 1.93 11.40
N GLU A 674 -22.97 1.92 10.60
CA GLU A 674 -22.03 0.81 10.41
C GLU A 674 -20.59 1.33 10.56
N PRO A 675 -20.12 1.56 11.81
CA PRO A 675 -18.84 2.23 12.04
C PRO A 675 -17.63 1.40 11.55
N HIS A 676 -17.77 0.08 11.51
CA HIS A 676 -16.72 -0.83 11.06
C HIS A 676 -16.40 -0.67 9.57
N GLU A 677 -17.37 -0.27 8.74
CA GLU A 677 -17.14 -0.02 7.30
C GLU A 677 -16.33 1.25 7.05
N VAL A 678 -16.40 2.22 7.96
CA VAL A 678 -15.70 3.51 7.84
C VAL A 678 -14.35 3.47 8.55
N ASP A 679 -14.25 2.73 9.65
CA ASP A 679 -13.03 2.64 10.47
C ASP A 679 -11.84 2.05 9.70
N ASP A 680 -12.07 1.17 8.74
CA ASP A 680 -11.01 0.60 7.89
C ASP A 680 -10.35 1.68 7.00
N ASP A 681 -11.12 2.59 6.39
CA ASP A 681 -10.54 3.68 5.60
C ASP A 681 -9.87 4.74 6.50
N ILE A 682 -10.41 4.97 7.71
CA ILE A 682 -9.79 5.85 8.71
C ILE A 682 -8.44 5.27 9.13
N LEU A 683 -8.39 3.96 9.39
CA LEU A 683 -7.16 3.23 9.71
C LEU A 683 -6.13 3.40 8.60
N GLU A 684 -6.51 3.21 7.33
CA GLU A 684 -5.59 3.39 6.20
C GLU A 684 -4.97 4.80 6.19
N LYS A 685 -5.77 5.85 6.37
CA LYS A 685 -5.27 7.23 6.43
C LYS A 685 -4.35 7.47 7.64
N GLN A 686 -4.69 6.91 8.80
CA GLN A 686 -3.86 7.03 10.00
C GLN A 686 -2.52 6.30 9.84
N GLU A 687 -2.48 5.13 9.21
CA GLU A 687 -1.25 4.40 8.90
C GLU A 687 -0.38 5.14 7.87
N ILE A 688 -0.99 5.81 6.88
CA ILE A 688 -0.26 6.70 5.97
C ILE A 688 0.40 7.85 6.75
N THR A 689 -0.32 8.48 7.68
CA THR A 689 0.24 9.52 8.56
C THR A 689 1.38 8.97 9.41
N ARG A 690 1.24 7.79 10.02
CA ARG A 690 2.33 7.12 10.76
C ARG A 690 3.56 6.90 9.87
N ALA A 691 3.37 6.36 8.67
CA ALA A 691 4.47 6.10 7.73
C ALA A 691 5.19 7.38 7.32
N ARG A 692 4.45 8.49 7.14
CA ARG A 692 5.04 9.82 6.89
C ARG A 692 5.84 10.32 8.08
N LEU A 693 5.29 10.25 9.29
CA LEU A 693 5.99 10.65 10.51
C LEU A 693 7.26 9.81 10.74
N ARG A 694 7.26 8.51 10.44
CA ARG A 694 8.45 7.66 10.54
C ARG A 694 9.58 8.14 9.63
N LYS A 695 9.26 8.49 8.38
CA LYS A 695 10.24 9.06 7.45
C LYS A 695 10.80 10.40 7.94
N LEU A 696 9.94 11.26 8.48
CA LEU A 696 10.37 12.53 9.08
C LEU A 696 11.30 12.30 10.27
N PHE A 697 11.00 11.33 11.12
CA PHE A 697 11.88 10.98 12.25
C PHE A 697 13.25 10.45 11.78
N GLU A 698 13.28 9.61 10.73
CA GLU A 698 14.52 9.13 10.11
C GLU A 698 15.36 10.27 9.51
N GLU A 699 14.72 11.28 8.90
CA GLU A 699 15.39 12.49 8.41
C GLU A 699 15.94 13.35 9.55
N ALA A 700 15.19 13.46 10.65
CA ALA A 700 15.62 14.18 11.84
C ALA A 700 16.84 13.52 12.50
N ASP A 701 16.83 12.20 12.65
CA ASP A 701 17.95 11.42 13.22
C ASP A 701 19.21 11.49 12.33
N LYS A 702 19.05 11.55 11.00
CA LYS A 702 20.15 11.83 10.06
C LYS A 702 20.71 13.25 10.22
N THR A 703 19.85 14.22 10.50
CA THR A 703 20.24 15.63 10.67
C THR A 703 20.97 15.83 12.00
N PHE A 704 20.43 15.28 13.10
CA PHE A 704 20.99 15.39 14.45
C PHE A 704 20.93 14.04 15.17
N ARG A 705 22.07 13.33 15.22
CA ARG A 705 22.16 11.97 15.82
C ARG A 705 22.05 11.92 17.35
N HIS A 706 22.17 13.08 17.99
CA HIS A 706 22.19 13.18 19.45
C HIS A 706 20.78 13.18 20.06
N PHE A 707 19.69 13.10 19.29
CA PHE A 707 18.35 13.04 19.89
C PHE A 707 18.15 11.77 20.73
N ASP A 708 17.64 11.96 21.96
CA ASP A 708 17.18 10.91 22.86
C ASP A 708 15.77 11.22 23.36
N ILE A 709 14.77 10.68 22.69
CA ILE A 709 13.37 11.05 22.89
C ILE A 709 12.87 10.50 24.24
N GLN A 710 12.69 11.40 25.22
CA GLN A 710 12.20 11.07 26.56
C GLN A 710 10.67 11.06 26.64
N GLU A 711 10.04 11.99 25.90
CA GLU A 711 8.59 12.18 25.90
C GLU A 711 8.09 12.54 24.50
N THR A 712 6.89 12.04 24.16
CA THR A 712 6.17 12.39 22.94
C THR A 712 4.82 12.97 23.31
N TRP A 713 4.45 14.14 22.80
CA TRP A 713 3.15 14.75 23.09
C TRP A 713 2.37 15.05 21.81
N CYS A 714 1.10 14.66 21.81
CA CYS A 714 0.14 15.06 20.79
C CYS A 714 -0.48 16.41 21.16
N LEU A 715 -0.42 17.33 20.20
CA LEU A 715 -1.12 18.61 20.20
C LEU A 715 -2.21 18.62 19.13
N GLY A 716 -2.97 19.71 19.06
CA GLY A 716 -4.12 19.82 18.17
C GLY A 716 -5.27 18.89 18.56
N SER A 717 -6.24 18.74 17.67
CA SER A 717 -7.52 18.06 17.95
C SER A 717 -7.64 16.66 17.33
N ALA A 718 -6.61 16.17 16.60
CA ALA A 718 -6.68 14.86 15.95
C ALA A 718 -6.82 13.69 16.94
N HIS A 719 -6.32 13.84 18.18
CA HIS A 719 -6.49 12.85 19.25
C HIS A 719 -7.96 12.55 19.61
N GLN A 720 -8.91 13.40 19.19
CA GLN A 720 -10.35 13.17 19.36
C GLN A 720 -10.91 12.11 18.41
N GLN A 721 -10.15 11.75 17.36
CA GLN A 721 -10.51 10.68 16.46
C GLN A 721 -10.23 9.33 17.12
N HIS A 722 -11.16 8.38 16.99
CA HIS A 722 -10.97 7.03 17.51
C HIS A 722 -9.72 6.37 16.90
N GLY A 723 -8.93 5.71 17.73
CA GLY A 723 -7.71 5.02 17.33
C GLY A 723 -6.52 5.91 16.95
N PHE A 724 -6.64 7.23 16.85
CA PHE A 724 -5.55 8.09 16.34
C PHE A 724 -4.25 7.93 17.14
N LEU A 725 -4.31 8.06 18.48
CA LEU A 725 -3.12 7.94 19.32
C LEU A 725 -2.46 6.55 19.17
N ARG A 726 -3.28 5.49 19.21
CA ARG A 726 -2.86 4.11 19.07
C ARG A 726 -2.22 3.82 17.71
N ARG A 727 -2.90 4.20 16.63
CA ARG A 727 -2.51 3.86 15.26
C ARG A 727 -1.42 4.77 14.72
N VAL A 728 -1.36 6.04 15.14
CA VAL A 728 -0.40 7.01 14.60
C VAL A 728 0.87 7.11 15.44
N LEU A 729 0.75 7.08 16.78
CA LEU A 729 1.86 7.43 17.68
C LEU A 729 2.44 6.27 18.47
N MET A 730 1.69 5.19 18.69
CA MET A 730 2.11 4.08 19.55
C MET A 730 2.81 2.94 18.81
N LYS A 731 3.59 2.14 19.56
CA LYS A 731 4.34 0.98 19.06
C LYS A 731 3.42 -0.07 18.45
#